data_AF-A0A5B8K6E7-F1
#
_entry.id   AF-A0A5B8K6E7-F1
#
_cell.length_a   1.000
_cell.length_b   1.000
_cell.length_c   1.000
_cell.angle_alpha   90.00
_cell.angle_beta   90.00
_cell.angle_gamma   90.00
#
_symmetry.space_group_name_H-M   'P 1'
#
loop_
_entity.id
_entity.type
_entity.pdbx_description
1 polymer ?
#
loop_
_entity_poly.entity_id
_entity_poly.type
_entity_poly.pdbx_seq_one_letter_code
_entity_poly.pdbx_strand_id
1 'polypeptide(L)'
;MAKKQKSFFEKLAEKNDKHLERTKPKIIKKRNTKAYVILGLLGVVVATSIAVPVTVNTVKVNYTPALSDSDKVLEFVKPDDSKTPINVEDILGKLEANKNINSENTEKIYKEAIFYLYEKEVKASKEFQRLWNESLYAGDTERTDIALKSLDEVRKEQENKIKDLKRQIQAGYGFDNWEKQFNSVITSEEYGNATSEQQAVDYLIIKAIEKDALRKFTIESSTNSYFKSQNDVNRVAMRDIYYVDENNNNVVDEATGKPKIMFQKGEKVFPQFIEGKNYFIDKNSNKITLLKSSSFVTENWDTILDYFTEFDKLNKNYVVSTFTIPGVLENSVTGSFKVDKQQYLQFLINSLINDELIPNYTLIQKFDKLEYYLLENNLISNSAKSNYENYLKLLSIDDSEVKNNLGSLGVQNYLTLAKNKDMAYALSTMTEIFENKDSKLPFVNLNTLFEFKFAQKTELRIENLKNEIKELKESVEYKNGSREEKNIIKNKIIDKASEIISIMEGEITSMSDLEFNQQINELYNKVLSVSVNSKNFYSIVYSIDGMDKAKLIPTSKGLTIFKFDEVTDYDHLMKLVKYDLNAVANDKTPYFNSLNIINGDLENKNVVLNKMLEDNNFKEYLKSDKRLSSNNSQFTDEDIKNTIVSNDILINGDKQAEVINIYSKVNDWIKELVNKGSVYNISLVNGKVYIDYDKTSGKPNLSEKEFGEILYHQLNNYLNVDKGENE
;
A
#
# COMPACT_ATOMS: atom_id res chain seq x y z
N MET A 1 33.44 49.89 24.98
CA MET A 1 33.19 48.46 25.32
C MET A 1 31.88 48.05 24.68
N ALA A 2 31.94 47.38 23.52
CA ALA A 2 30.75 46.94 22.80
C ALA A 2 30.06 45.81 23.58
N LYS A 3 28.78 45.98 23.91
CA LYS A 3 27.95 44.91 24.49
C LYS A 3 27.83 43.79 23.44
N LYS A 4 28.43 42.63 23.71
CA LYS A 4 28.24 41.42 22.90
C LYS A 4 26.74 41.12 22.81
N GLN A 5 26.19 41.11 21.60
CA GLN A 5 24.85 40.57 21.37
C GLN A 5 24.90 39.05 21.61
N LYS A 6 24.12 38.57 22.59
CA LYS A 6 23.93 37.14 22.86
C LYS A 6 23.40 36.42 21.62
N SER A 7 23.90 35.22 21.36
CA SER A 7 23.46 34.39 20.22
C SER A 7 22.01 33.94 20.39
N PHE A 8 21.36 33.55 19.29
CA PHE A 8 19.99 33.05 19.30
C PHE A 8 19.84 31.83 20.26
N PHE A 9 20.84 30.95 20.29
CA PHE A 9 20.86 29.77 21.16
C PHE A 9 21.06 30.12 22.63
N GLU A 10 21.88 31.12 22.96
CA GLU A 10 22.04 31.60 24.34
C GLU A 10 20.76 32.26 24.87
N LYS A 11 20.04 33.00 24.01
CA LYS A 11 18.74 33.58 24.37
C LYS A 11 17.66 32.50 24.55
N LEU A 12 17.70 31.42 23.77
CA LEU A 12 16.80 30.27 23.89
C LEU A 12 17.07 29.45 25.16
N ALA A 13 18.33 29.17 25.46
CA ALA A 13 18.74 28.47 26.68
C ALA A 13 18.32 29.26 27.94
N GLU A 14 18.57 30.57 27.97
CA GLU A 14 18.20 31.41 29.11
C GLU A 14 16.67 31.56 29.28
N LYS A 15 15.90 31.48 28.18
CA LYS A 15 14.43 31.50 28.23
C LYS A 15 13.86 30.15 28.71
N ASN A 16 14.51 29.04 28.37
CA ASN A 16 14.14 27.70 28.84
C ASN A 16 14.46 27.51 30.33
N ASP A 17 15.62 27.99 30.80
CA ASP A 17 15.99 27.94 32.22
C ASP A 17 15.02 28.75 33.11
N LYS A 18 14.63 29.94 32.66
CA LYS A 18 13.62 30.77 33.37
C LYS A 18 12.21 30.15 33.36
N HIS A 19 11.92 29.24 32.44
CA HIS A 19 10.65 28.51 32.38
C HIS A 19 10.65 27.28 33.32
N LEU A 20 11.81 26.65 33.52
CA LEU A 20 12.02 25.51 34.43
C LEU A 20 12.01 25.89 35.91
N GLU A 21 12.40 27.12 36.26
CA GLU A 21 12.37 27.60 37.65
C GLU A 21 10.97 27.94 38.15
N ARG A 22 10.01 28.25 37.27
CA ARG A 22 8.64 28.66 37.64
C ARG A 22 7.67 27.48 37.88
N THR A 23 8.07 26.25 37.55
CA THR A 23 7.18 25.06 37.57
C THR A 23 7.50 24.04 38.67
N LYS A 24 8.37 24.35 39.64
CA LYS A 24 8.66 23.44 40.77
C LYS A 24 7.62 23.58 41.89
N PRO A 25 6.72 22.62 42.14
CA PRO A 25 5.85 22.64 43.32
C PRO A 25 6.65 22.34 44.61
N LYS A 26 6.29 23.01 45.71
CA LYS A 26 6.86 22.77 47.04
C LYS A 26 6.52 21.36 47.54
N ILE A 27 7.55 20.60 47.92
CA ILE A 27 7.45 19.22 48.44
C ILE A 27 6.87 19.23 49.87
N ILE A 28 5.72 18.59 50.08
CA ILE A 28 5.20 18.23 51.42
C ILE A 28 5.48 16.73 51.62
N LYS A 29 6.27 16.39 52.65
CA LYS A 29 6.53 15.00 53.05
C LYS A 29 5.38 14.47 53.91
N LYS A 30 4.78 13.34 53.53
CA LYS A 30 4.19 12.38 54.47
C LYS A 30 4.48 10.95 54.05
N ARG A 31 5.01 10.19 55.00
CA ARG A 31 5.47 8.81 54.92
C ARG A 31 4.28 7.91 55.28
N ASN A 32 3.98 6.89 54.49
CA ASN A 32 3.25 5.73 55.01
C ASN A 32 3.76 4.45 54.36
N THR A 33 4.21 3.56 55.23
CA THR A 33 4.85 2.26 54.97
C THR A 33 3.75 1.22 54.86
N LYS A 34 3.48 0.71 53.64
CA LYS A 34 2.87 -0.61 53.32
C LYS A 34 2.52 -0.65 51.83
N ALA A 35 3.47 -1.11 51.02
CA ALA A 35 3.28 -1.70 49.68
C ALA A 35 4.68 -2.06 49.14
N TYR A 36 5.26 -3.14 49.68
CA TYR A 36 6.31 -3.89 49.00
C TYR A 36 5.67 -5.21 48.58
N VAL A 37 6.10 -5.71 47.43
CA VAL A 37 5.63 -6.89 46.67
C VAL A 37 4.68 -6.49 45.51
N ILE A 38 5.11 -6.87 44.30
CA ILE A 38 4.55 -6.65 42.95
C ILE A 38 4.89 -5.29 42.29
N LEU A 39 6.16 -5.13 41.89
CA LEU A 39 6.59 -4.27 40.77
C LEU A 39 7.84 -4.91 40.11
N GLY A 40 7.71 -6.16 39.69
CA GLY A 40 8.57 -6.78 38.70
C GLY A 40 7.79 -6.88 37.40
N LEU A 41 8.38 -6.40 36.30
CA LEU A 41 7.88 -6.49 34.91
C LEU A 41 6.64 -5.64 34.56
N LEU A 42 6.87 -4.34 34.32
CA LEU A 42 6.39 -3.57 33.15
C LEU A 42 6.79 -2.09 33.33
N GLY A 43 7.39 -1.53 32.28
CA GLY A 43 8.13 -0.27 32.31
C GLY A 43 7.31 0.98 32.57
N VAL A 44 7.92 1.93 33.28
CA VAL A 44 7.52 3.34 33.27
C VAL A 44 8.61 4.12 32.55
N VAL A 45 8.41 4.31 31.24
CA VAL A 45 9.10 5.32 30.45
C VAL A 45 8.54 6.68 30.86
N VAL A 46 9.35 7.52 31.52
CA VAL A 46 9.04 8.95 31.63
C VAL A 46 9.58 9.61 30.36
N ALA A 47 8.71 9.72 29.35
CA ALA A 47 8.97 10.56 28.20
C ALA A 47 8.96 12.03 28.64
N THR A 48 10.09 12.72 28.51
CA THR A 48 10.12 14.20 28.52
C THR A 48 10.29 14.68 27.09
N SER A 49 9.19 14.63 26.33
CA SER A 49 9.08 15.35 25.06
C SER A 49 8.80 16.84 25.31
N ILE A 50 9.34 17.65 24.42
CA ILE A 50 9.16 19.10 24.27
C ILE A 50 7.69 19.51 24.48
N ALA A 51 7.46 20.56 25.28
CA ALA A 51 6.15 21.00 25.72
C ALA A 51 5.26 21.55 24.58
N VAL A 52 4.19 20.82 24.27
CA VAL A 52 2.92 21.36 23.75
C VAL A 52 1.92 21.30 24.91
N PRO A 53 1.19 22.37 25.26
CA PRO A 53 0.23 22.31 26.37
C PRO A 53 -1.01 21.56 25.90
N VAL A 54 -1.10 20.27 26.24
CA VAL A 54 -2.35 19.52 26.14
C VAL A 54 -3.01 19.51 27.51
N THR A 55 -4.16 20.17 27.58
CA THR A 55 -5.13 20.08 28.67
C THR A 55 -5.44 18.61 28.96
N VAL A 56 -5.10 18.14 30.16
CA VAL A 56 -5.45 16.79 30.63
C VAL A 56 -6.95 16.78 30.92
N ASN A 57 -7.76 16.36 29.95
CA ASN A 57 -9.09 15.85 30.24
C ASN A 57 -8.88 14.44 30.81
N THR A 58 -9.15 14.26 32.10
CA THR A 58 -9.16 12.96 32.77
C THR A 58 -10.33 12.13 32.24
N VAL A 59 -10.15 11.48 31.09
CA VAL A 59 -11.00 10.37 30.69
C VAL A 59 -10.59 9.19 31.57
N LYS A 60 -11.49 8.72 32.43
CA LYS A 60 -11.33 7.45 33.13
C LYS A 60 -11.13 6.36 32.06
N VAL A 61 -9.90 5.91 31.89
CA VAL A 61 -9.62 4.67 31.15
C VAL A 61 -10.16 3.55 32.02
N ASN A 62 -11.26 2.92 31.61
CA ASN A 62 -11.66 1.64 32.18
C ASN A 62 -10.58 0.64 31.78
N TYR A 63 -9.70 0.31 32.73
CA TYR A 63 -8.78 -0.81 32.57
C TYR A 63 -9.59 -2.09 32.70
N THR A 64 -9.67 -2.85 31.62
CA THR A 64 -10.00 -4.27 31.70
C THR A 64 -8.82 -4.94 32.42
N PRO A 65 -9.00 -5.56 33.60
CA PRO A 65 -7.93 -6.29 34.25
C PRO A 65 -7.45 -7.42 33.34
N ALA A 66 -6.15 -7.74 33.40
CA ALA A 66 -5.63 -8.93 32.75
C ALA A 66 -6.38 -10.17 33.26
N LEU A 67 -6.64 -11.12 32.38
CA LEU A 67 -7.20 -12.42 32.76
C LEU A 67 -6.25 -13.09 33.77
N SER A 68 -6.82 -13.77 34.76
CA SER A 68 -6.02 -14.50 35.74
C SER A 68 -5.37 -15.71 35.07
N ASP A 69 -4.20 -16.12 35.54
CA ASP A 69 -3.50 -17.33 35.07
C ASP A 69 -4.40 -18.58 35.12
N SER A 70 -5.34 -18.60 36.07
CA SER A 70 -6.31 -19.68 36.26
C SER A 70 -7.57 -19.58 35.39
N ASP A 71 -7.73 -18.50 34.60
CA ASP A 71 -8.89 -18.34 33.74
C ASP A 71 -8.82 -19.38 32.60
N LYS A 72 -9.91 -20.12 32.43
CA LYS A 72 -10.02 -21.13 31.37
C LYS A 72 -10.13 -20.43 30.02
N VAL A 73 -9.22 -20.74 29.10
CA VAL A 73 -9.23 -20.20 27.73
C VAL A 73 -9.91 -21.18 26.78
N LEU A 74 -9.61 -22.48 26.91
CA LEU A 74 -10.20 -23.57 26.11
C LEU A 74 -10.48 -24.78 27.02
N GLU A 75 -11.41 -25.65 26.65
CA GLU A 75 -11.67 -26.91 27.35
C GLU A 75 -11.84 -28.04 26.32
N PHE A 76 -10.92 -29.01 26.33
CA PHE A 76 -11.01 -30.19 25.49
C PHE A 76 -11.88 -31.24 26.18
N VAL A 77 -12.91 -31.71 25.49
CA VAL A 77 -13.71 -32.88 25.91
C VAL A 77 -13.15 -34.10 25.20
N LYS A 78 -12.64 -35.06 25.97
CA LYS A 78 -12.13 -36.33 25.45
C LYS A 78 -13.29 -37.30 25.13
N PRO A 79 -13.04 -38.38 24.35
CA PRO A 79 -14.07 -39.38 24.02
C PRO A 79 -14.72 -40.09 25.23
N ASP A 80 -14.10 -40.00 26.40
CA ASP A 80 -14.60 -40.51 27.68
C ASP A 80 -15.37 -39.45 28.50
N ASP A 81 -15.79 -38.35 27.86
CA ASP A 81 -16.41 -37.15 28.46
C ASP A 81 -15.55 -36.42 29.51
N SER A 82 -14.27 -36.80 29.70
CA SER A 82 -13.38 -36.07 30.59
C SER A 82 -12.94 -34.74 29.98
N LYS A 83 -12.98 -33.69 30.81
CA LYS A 83 -12.67 -32.30 30.41
C LYS A 83 -11.27 -31.93 30.83
N THR A 84 -10.45 -31.49 29.88
CA THR A 84 -9.11 -30.95 30.14
C THR A 84 -9.11 -29.46 29.82
N PRO A 85 -9.12 -28.57 30.83
CA PRO A 85 -9.02 -27.14 30.58
C PRO A 85 -7.60 -26.77 30.16
N ILE A 86 -7.50 -25.80 29.25
CA ILE A 86 -6.28 -25.04 28.94
C ILE A 86 -6.51 -23.66 29.54
N ASN A 87 -5.71 -23.30 30.54
CA ASN A 87 -5.82 -22.03 31.24
C ASN A 87 -4.88 -20.99 30.62
N VAL A 88 -5.02 -19.73 31.03
CA VAL A 88 -4.13 -18.63 30.60
C VAL A 88 -2.67 -18.96 30.90
N GLU A 89 -2.38 -19.58 32.05
CA GLU A 89 -1.03 -20.01 32.45
C GLU A 89 -0.41 -21.01 31.46
N ASP A 90 -1.19 -21.96 30.94
CA ASP A 90 -0.70 -22.98 29.99
C ASP A 90 -0.30 -22.34 28.65
N ILE A 91 -1.03 -21.29 28.26
CA ILE A 91 -0.75 -20.53 27.05
C ILE A 91 0.47 -19.63 27.27
N LEU A 92 0.49 -18.87 28.38
CA LEU A 92 1.62 -18.01 28.73
C LEU A 92 2.91 -18.81 28.92
N GLY A 93 2.88 -19.94 29.61
CA GLY A 93 4.03 -20.83 29.80
C GLY A 93 4.57 -21.39 28.48
N LYS A 94 3.69 -21.75 27.53
CA LYS A 94 4.10 -22.14 26.16
C LYS A 94 4.67 -20.97 25.36
N LEU A 95 4.13 -19.77 25.53
CA LEU A 95 4.65 -18.56 24.89
C LEU A 95 6.03 -18.19 25.46
N GLU A 96 6.20 -18.21 26.79
CA GLU A 96 7.45 -17.88 27.48
C GLU A 96 8.57 -18.90 27.24
N ALA A 97 8.25 -20.20 27.24
CA ALA A 97 9.22 -21.26 26.94
C ALA A 97 9.78 -21.16 25.51
N ASN A 98 8.98 -20.67 24.55
CA ASN A 98 9.42 -20.44 23.17
C ASN A 98 10.10 -19.07 22.96
N LYS A 99 9.79 -18.08 23.81
CA LYS A 99 10.26 -16.69 23.68
C LYS A 99 11.77 -16.55 23.92
N ASN A 100 12.34 -17.32 24.84
CA ASN A 100 13.68 -17.04 25.39
C ASN A 100 14.86 -17.71 24.66
N ILE A 101 14.64 -18.64 23.72
CA ILE A 101 15.75 -19.30 23.00
C ILE A 101 15.72 -19.00 21.49
N ASN A 102 14.54 -18.80 20.91
CA ASN A 102 14.41 -18.65 19.46
C ASN A 102 14.39 -17.18 18.99
N SER A 103 13.83 -16.25 19.77
CA SER A 103 13.75 -14.84 19.36
C SER A 103 15.09 -14.09 19.46
N GLU A 104 15.91 -14.38 20.46
CA GLU A 104 17.22 -13.73 20.65
C GLU A 104 18.21 -14.12 19.54
N ASN A 105 18.24 -15.41 19.17
CA ASN A 105 19.07 -15.89 18.06
C ASN A 105 18.61 -15.31 16.71
N THR A 106 17.30 -15.21 16.49
CA THR A 106 16.71 -14.60 15.28
C THR A 106 17.11 -13.12 15.16
N GLU A 107 16.95 -12.34 16.23
CA GLU A 107 17.37 -10.94 16.26
C GLU A 107 18.88 -10.78 16.00
N LYS A 108 19.68 -11.67 16.61
CA LYS A 108 21.12 -11.61 16.49
C LYS A 108 21.60 -11.95 15.09
N ILE A 109 21.10 -13.03 14.50
CA ILE A 109 21.48 -13.43 13.14
C ILE A 109 21.01 -12.38 12.12
N TYR A 110 19.86 -11.74 12.34
CA TYR A 110 19.46 -10.60 11.51
C TYR A 110 20.48 -9.45 11.58
N LYS A 111 20.92 -9.05 12.78
CA LYS A 111 21.96 -8.01 12.92
C LYS A 111 23.25 -8.40 12.20
N GLU A 112 23.66 -9.67 12.31
CA GLU A 112 24.82 -10.18 11.57
C GLU A 112 24.61 -10.17 10.06
N ALA A 113 23.40 -10.42 9.58
CA ALA A 113 23.06 -10.27 8.17
C ALA A 113 23.22 -8.82 7.71
N ILE A 114 22.79 -7.85 8.51
CA ILE A 114 22.97 -6.42 8.22
C ILE A 114 24.45 -6.05 8.14
N PHE A 115 25.28 -6.48 9.10
CA PHE A 115 26.72 -6.22 9.05
C PHE A 115 27.38 -6.86 7.82
N TYR A 116 27.08 -8.13 7.56
CA TYR A 116 27.60 -8.88 6.42
C TYR A 116 27.27 -8.21 5.09
N LEU A 117 26.00 -7.81 4.91
CA LEU A 117 25.55 -7.13 3.70
C LEU A 117 26.21 -5.75 3.56
N TYR A 118 26.28 -4.97 4.64
CA TYR A 118 26.91 -3.66 4.61
C TYR A 118 28.38 -3.73 4.22
N GLU A 119 29.15 -4.68 4.76
CA GLU A 119 30.56 -4.82 4.39
C GLU A 119 30.77 -5.15 2.91
N LYS A 120 29.89 -5.98 2.32
CA LYS A 120 29.89 -6.21 0.87
C LYS A 120 29.61 -4.94 0.09
N GLU A 121 28.61 -4.16 0.51
CA GLU A 121 28.27 -2.86 -0.11
C GLU A 121 29.39 -1.82 0.04
N VAL A 122 30.11 -1.80 1.17
CA VAL A 122 31.27 -0.92 1.35
C VAL A 122 32.38 -1.26 0.36
N LYS A 123 32.72 -2.54 0.21
CA LYS A 123 33.74 -2.98 -0.76
C LYS A 123 33.30 -2.65 -2.18
N ALA A 124 32.06 -2.97 -2.53
CA ALA A 124 31.51 -2.73 -3.86
C ALA A 124 31.36 -1.24 -4.18
N SER A 125 30.99 -0.39 -3.22
CA SER A 125 30.85 1.06 -3.44
C SER A 125 32.19 1.75 -3.74
N LYS A 126 33.29 1.29 -3.12
CA LYS A 126 34.65 1.76 -3.44
C LYS A 126 35.04 1.39 -4.87
N GLU A 127 34.79 0.13 -5.24
CA GLU A 127 35.06 -0.33 -6.60
C GLU A 127 34.18 0.39 -7.62
N PHE A 128 32.89 0.56 -7.33
CA PHE A 128 31.97 1.33 -8.17
C PHE A 128 32.43 2.78 -8.35
N GLN A 129 32.88 3.46 -7.28
CA GLN A 129 33.43 4.81 -7.39
C GLN A 129 34.68 4.85 -8.27
N ARG A 130 35.58 3.86 -8.13
CA ARG A 130 36.77 3.72 -8.97
C ARG A 130 36.38 3.55 -10.43
N LEU A 131 35.51 2.58 -10.73
CA LEU A 131 35.02 2.31 -12.09
C LEU A 131 34.32 3.53 -12.70
N TRP A 132 33.52 4.25 -11.91
CA TRP A 132 32.88 5.50 -12.32
C TRP A 132 33.90 6.56 -12.73
N ASN A 133 34.92 6.79 -11.90
CA ASN A 133 35.96 7.79 -12.15
C ASN A 133 36.90 7.39 -13.31
N GLU A 134 37.19 6.11 -13.46
CA GLU A 134 38.02 5.57 -14.57
C GLU A 134 37.31 5.62 -15.93
N SER A 135 36.02 5.92 -15.95
CA SER A 135 35.18 5.98 -17.15
C SER A 135 34.49 7.33 -17.36
N LEU A 136 35.05 8.39 -16.77
CA LEU A 136 34.60 9.77 -16.96
C LEU A 136 34.71 10.20 -18.43
N TYR A 137 33.65 10.83 -18.95
CA TYR A 137 33.72 11.50 -20.24
C TYR A 137 34.54 12.79 -20.11
N ALA A 138 35.05 13.29 -21.23
CA ALA A 138 35.79 14.55 -21.24
C ALA A 138 34.91 15.70 -20.72
N GLY A 139 35.33 16.33 -19.62
CA GLY A 139 34.60 17.40 -18.96
C GLY A 139 33.81 16.98 -17.72
N ASP A 140 33.68 15.67 -17.45
CA ASP A 140 33.11 15.18 -16.19
C ASP A 140 34.11 15.37 -15.03
N THR A 141 33.60 15.58 -13.81
CA THR A 141 34.42 15.67 -12.59
C THR A 141 34.47 14.35 -11.83
N GLU A 142 35.63 14.03 -11.26
CA GLU A 142 35.78 12.91 -10.34
C GLU A 142 34.83 13.01 -9.15
N ARG A 143 34.32 11.86 -8.72
CA ARG A 143 33.44 11.73 -7.56
C ARG A 143 34.15 11.06 -6.40
N THR A 144 33.97 11.63 -5.22
CA THR A 144 34.56 11.12 -3.96
C THR A 144 33.49 10.81 -2.91
N ASP A 145 32.22 10.90 -3.30
CA ASP A 145 31.05 10.84 -2.43
C ASP A 145 30.19 9.58 -2.66
N ILE A 146 30.66 8.64 -3.48
CA ILE A 146 29.93 7.39 -3.77
C ILE A 146 30.30 6.30 -2.75
N ALA A 147 31.58 6.19 -2.39
CA ALA A 147 32.07 5.16 -1.49
C ALA A 147 31.44 5.29 -0.10
N LEU A 148 30.87 4.19 0.40
CA LEU A 148 30.32 4.11 1.74
C LEU A 148 31.46 4.10 2.78
N LYS A 149 31.16 4.66 3.97
CA LYS A 149 32.05 4.62 5.13
C LYS A 149 32.31 3.17 5.57
N SER A 150 33.49 2.90 6.12
CA SER A 150 33.74 1.58 6.72
C SER A 150 32.94 1.40 8.01
N LEU A 151 32.72 0.13 8.41
CA LEU A 151 32.05 -0.17 9.67
C LEU A 151 32.77 0.43 10.87
N ASP A 152 34.11 0.46 10.86
CA ASP A 152 34.92 1.09 11.91
C ASP A 152 34.73 2.61 11.99
N GLU A 153 34.61 3.28 10.84
CA GLU A 153 34.32 4.71 10.77
C GLU A 153 32.93 5.01 11.34
N VAL A 154 31.92 4.22 10.95
CA VAL A 154 30.55 4.36 11.47
C VAL A 154 30.51 4.08 12.98
N ARG A 155 31.17 3.01 13.44
CA ARG A 155 31.26 2.65 14.87
C ARG A 155 31.87 3.78 15.68
N LYS A 156 33.01 4.31 15.24
CA LYS A 156 33.67 5.44 15.91
C LYS A 156 32.79 6.69 15.93
N GLU A 157 32.03 6.96 14.87
CA GLU A 157 31.08 8.06 14.83
C GLU A 157 29.97 7.89 15.88
N GLN A 158 29.34 6.71 15.95
CA GLN A 158 28.24 6.48 16.91
C GLN A 158 28.74 6.41 18.37
N GLU A 159 29.90 5.82 18.62
CA GLU A 159 30.54 5.86 19.94
C GLU A 159 30.80 7.30 20.39
N ASN A 160 31.27 8.16 19.48
CA ASN A 160 31.50 9.57 19.81
C ASN A 160 30.20 10.31 20.13
N LYS A 161 29.09 10.01 19.41
CA LYS A 161 27.77 10.57 19.74
C LYS A 161 27.33 10.22 21.17
N ILE A 162 27.49 8.96 21.57
CA ILE A 162 27.13 8.51 22.92
C ILE A 162 28.06 9.13 23.98
N LYS A 163 29.38 9.20 23.70
CA LYS A 163 30.35 9.88 24.58
C LYS A 163 30.04 11.36 24.75
N ASP A 164 29.63 12.05 23.69
CA ASP A 164 29.27 13.47 23.75
C ASP A 164 27.94 13.69 24.47
N LEU A 165 26.94 12.84 24.25
CA LEU A 165 25.70 12.83 25.03
C LEU A 165 25.99 12.66 26.53
N LYS A 166 26.85 11.70 26.88
CA LYS A 166 27.29 11.46 28.25
C LYS A 166 27.95 12.68 28.86
N ARG A 167 28.86 13.34 28.13
CA ARG A 167 29.52 14.59 28.57
C ARG A 167 28.53 15.73 28.76
N GLN A 168 27.57 15.90 27.85
CA GLN A 168 26.53 16.93 27.95
C GLN A 168 25.66 16.71 29.18
N ILE A 169 25.24 15.48 29.46
CA ILE A 169 24.44 15.14 30.63
C ILE A 169 25.26 15.30 31.92
N GLN A 170 26.54 14.91 31.93
CA GLN A 170 27.46 15.16 33.04
C GLN A 170 27.59 16.65 33.35
N ALA A 171 27.74 17.49 32.31
CA ALA A 171 27.84 18.94 32.45
C ALA A 171 26.53 19.58 32.96
N GLY A 172 25.37 19.06 32.55
CA GLY A 172 24.06 19.60 32.90
C GLY A 172 23.51 19.16 34.27
N TYR A 173 23.79 17.92 34.70
CA TYR A 173 23.17 17.32 35.89
C TYR A 173 24.13 17.10 37.06
N GLY A 174 25.44 17.31 36.86
CA GLY A 174 26.47 17.14 37.89
C GLY A 174 26.70 15.68 38.31
N PHE A 175 27.71 15.44 39.14
CA PHE A 175 28.23 14.10 39.48
C PHE A 175 27.22 13.15 40.14
N ASP A 176 26.21 13.66 40.85
CA ASP A 176 25.30 12.83 41.63
C ASP A 176 24.08 12.32 40.85
N ASN A 177 23.70 12.97 39.74
CA ASN A 177 22.46 12.67 39.02
C ASN A 177 22.63 12.34 37.52
N TRP A 178 23.81 12.58 36.95
CA TRP A 178 24.04 12.38 35.52
C TRP A 178 23.86 10.92 35.08
N GLU A 179 24.26 9.94 35.89
CA GLU A 179 24.20 8.52 35.51
C GLU A 179 22.75 8.03 35.40
N LYS A 180 21.90 8.41 36.36
CA LYS A 180 20.47 8.12 36.31
C LYS A 180 19.81 8.77 35.09
N GLN A 181 20.17 10.02 34.79
CA GLN A 181 19.62 10.73 33.63
C GLN A 181 20.12 10.11 32.32
N PHE A 182 21.40 9.79 32.22
CA PHE A 182 21.99 9.13 31.07
C PHE A 182 21.32 7.78 30.79
N ASN A 183 21.17 6.94 31.83
CA ASN A 183 20.47 5.66 31.72
C ASN A 183 19.01 5.85 31.26
N SER A 184 18.30 6.86 31.78
CA SER A 184 16.94 7.17 31.33
C SER A 184 16.86 7.59 29.84
N VAL A 185 17.88 8.27 29.32
CA VAL A 185 17.91 8.69 27.91
C VAL A 185 18.22 7.49 27.00
N ILE A 186 19.22 6.67 27.32
CA ILE A 186 19.57 5.51 26.48
C ILE A 186 18.51 4.40 26.50
N THR A 187 17.65 4.36 27.54
CA THR A 187 16.48 3.47 27.58
C THR A 187 15.30 3.97 26.74
N SER A 188 15.43 5.07 26.00
CA SER A 188 14.39 5.53 25.08
C SER A 188 14.46 4.82 23.73
N GLU A 189 13.37 4.87 22.98
CA GLU A 189 13.24 4.27 21.65
C GLU A 189 14.28 4.81 20.64
N GLU A 190 14.69 6.07 20.79
CA GLU A 190 15.74 6.69 19.96
C GLU A 190 17.06 5.90 20.00
N TYR A 191 17.34 5.25 21.13
CA TYR A 191 18.53 4.44 21.40
C TYR A 191 18.21 2.94 21.55
N GLY A 192 17.03 2.51 21.08
CA GLY A 192 16.65 1.10 21.03
C GLY A 192 16.28 0.50 22.38
N ASN A 193 15.84 1.32 23.34
CA ASN A 193 15.55 0.90 24.71
C ASN A 193 16.75 0.19 25.39
N ALA A 194 17.96 0.68 25.11
CA ALA A 194 19.20 0.04 25.52
C ALA A 194 19.36 0.00 27.05
N THR A 195 19.85 -1.13 27.55
CA THR A 195 20.18 -1.30 28.98
C THR A 195 21.65 -0.96 29.29
N SER A 196 22.46 -0.72 28.27
CA SER A 196 23.87 -0.35 28.39
C SER A 196 24.32 0.60 27.28
N GLU A 197 25.44 1.29 27.52
CA GLU A 197 26.09 2.17 26.53
C GLU A 197 26.41 1.42 25.24
N GLN A 198 26.95 0.20 25.34
CA GLN A 198 27.31 -0.61 24.17
C GLN A 198 26.07 -1.02 23.36
N GLN A 199 24.99 -1.43 24.02
CA GLN A 199 23.75 -1.76 23.32
C GLN A 199 23.16 -0.55 22.57
N ALA A 200 23.25 0.64 23.16
CA ALA A 200 22.83 1.88 22.51
C ALA A 200 23.70 2.18 21.27
N VAL A 201 25.02 2.01 21.38
CA VAL A 201 25.95 2.16 20.27
C VAL A 201 25.64 1.15 19.15
N ASP A 202 25.49 -0.13 19.48
CA ASP A 202 25.22 -1.18 18.48
C ASP A 202 23.89 -0.95 17.75
N TYR A 203 22.85 -0.53 18.47
CA TYR A 203 21.57 -0.14 17.87
C TYR A 203 21.71 1.05 16.91
N LEU A 204 22.44 2.10 17.32
CA LEU A 204 22.68 3.26 16.45
C LEU A 204 23.52 2.91 15.22
N ILE A 205 24.47 1.99 15.34
CA ILE A 205 25.25 1.51 14.20
C ILE A 205 24.32 0.79 13.21
N ILE A 206 23.53 -0.19 13.66
CA ILE A 206 22.57 -0.90 12.81
C ILE A 206 21.64 0.09 12.12
N LYS A 207 21.02 1.00 12.88
CA LYS A 207 20.12 2.03 12.33
C LYS A 207 20.79 2.94 11.30
N ALA A 208 22.09 3.21 11.44
CA ALA A 208 22.85 4.03 10.50
C ALA A 208 23.21 3.29 9.19
N ILE A 209 23.39 1.97 9.24
CA ILE A 209 23.87 1.18 8.08
C ILE A 209 22.77 0.36 7.40
N GLU A 210 21.65 0.09 8.08
CA GLU A 210 20.62 -0.86 7.64
C GLU A 210 20.09 -0.54 6.24
N LYS A 211 19.77 0.72 5.95
CA LYS A 211 19.33 1.13 4.61
C LYS A 211 20.36 0.79 3.52
N ASP A 212 21.65 1.01 3.78
CA ASP A 212 22.71 0.71 2.83
C ASP A 212 22.98 -0.80 2.74
N ALA A 213 22.84 -1.53 3.84
CA ALA A 213 22.95 -2.99 3.87
C ALA A 213 21.84 -3.67 3.04
N LEU A 214 20.62 -3.12 3.10
CA LEU A 214 19.45 -3.69 2.43
C LEU A 214 19.34 -3.31 0.94
N ARG A 215 20.34 -2.64 0.36
CA ARG A 215 20.31 -2.18 -1.04
C ARG A 215 19.98 -3.26 -2.07
N LYS A 216 20.39 -4.52 -1.86
CA LYS A 216 20.04 -5.64 -2.76
C LYS A 216 18.54 -6.01 -2.74
N PHE A 217 17.84 -5.63 -1.67
CA PHE A 217 16.40 -5.83 -1.46
C PHE A 217 15.57 -4.58 -1.82
N THR A 218 16.20 -3.47 -2.22
CA THR A 218 15.49 -2.21 -2.53
C THR A 218 15.60 -1.86 -4.01
N ILE A 219 14.47 -1.57 -4.65
CA ILE A 219 14.43 -1.09 -6.04
C ILE A 219 15.13 0.27 -6.15
N GLU A 220 16.04 0.42 -7.12
CA GLU A 220 16.70 1.69 -7.37
C GLU A 220 15.72 2.70 -7.97
N SER A 221 15.46 3.78 -7.23
CA SER A 221 14.69 4.91 -7.76
C SER A 221 15.53 5.71 -8.75
N SER A 222 14.97 5.97 -9.93
CA SER A 222 15.55 6.84 -10.96
C SER A 222 15.88 8.25 -10.42
N THR A 223 15.15 8.76 -9.42
CA THR A 223 15.44 10.05 -8.80
C THR A 223 16.73 10.04 -7.96
N ASN A 224 17.08 8.91 -7.35
CA ASN A 224 18.24 8.76 -6.49
C ASN A 224 19.41 8.00 -7.15
N SER A 225 19.22 7.50 -8.38
CA SER A 225 20.23 6.75 -9.12
C SER A 225 21.43 7.61 -9.54
N TYR A 226 22.60 6.99 -9.66
CA TYR A 226 23.75 7.59 -10.36
C TYR A 226 23.60 7.56 -11.89
N PHE A 227 22.74 6.69 -12.42
CA PHE A 227 22.47 6.58 -13.84
C PHE A 227 21.25 7.45 -14.19
N LYS A 228 21.48 8.60 -14.81
CA LYS A 228 20.40 9.56 -15.16
C LYS A 228 20.03 9.53 -16.63
N SER A 229 20.94 9.04 -17.47
CA SER A 229 20.81 9.09 -18.92
C SER A 229 21.30 7.83 -19.61
N GLN A 230 20.97 7.70 -20.89
CA GLN A 230 21.49 6.63 -21.73
C GLN A 230 23.03 6.63 -21.79
N ASN A 231 23.66 7.80 -21.66
CA ASN A 231 25.12 7.90 -21.64
C ASN A 231 25.72 7.27 -20.38
N ASP A 232 25.02 7.35 -19.24
CA ASP A 232 25.52 6.77 -18.00
C ASP A 232 25.47 5.24 -18.04
N VAL A 233 24.38 4.66 -18.55
CA VAL A 233 24.25 3.19 -18.67
C VAL A 233 25.07 2.60 -19.82
N ASN A 234 25.41 3.41 -20.83
CA ASN A 234 26.29 3.03 -21.93
C ASN A 234 27.73 3.54 -21.75
N ARG A 235 28.11 3.87 -20.53
CA ARG A 235 29.45 4.36 -20.20
C ARG A 235 30.51 3.33 -20.59
N VAL A 236 31.56 3.79 -21.28
CA VAL A 236 32.66 2.96 -21.77
C VAL A 236 33.99 3.35 -21.11
N ALA A 237 34.91 2.40 -21.03
CA ALA A 237 36.25 2.62 -20.51
C ALA A 237 37.05 3.52 -21.46
N MET A 238 37.55 4.66 -20.99
CA MET A 238 38.34 5.59 -21.83
C MET A 238 39.79 5.15 -22.02
N ARG A 239 40.24 4.25 -21.16
CA ARG A 239 41.54 3.57 -21.13
C ARG A 239 41.34 2.16 -20.57
N ASP A 240 42.35 1.30 -20.69
CA ASP A 240 42.29 -0.02 -20.06
C ASP A 240 42.19 0.13 -18.54
N ILE A 241 41.19 -0.52 -17.95
CA ILE A 241 40.95 -0.57 -16.50
C ILE A 241 41.46 -1.92 -16.00
N TYR A 242 42.30 -1.91 -14.97
CA TYR A 242 42.91 -3.13 -14.41
C TYR A 242 42.20 -3.60 -13.14
N TYR A 243 42.33 -4.88 -12.85
CA TYR A 243 42.02 -5.43 -11.52
C TYR A 243 43.02 -4.88 -10.50
N VAL A 244 42.52 -4.48 -9.33
CA VAL A 244 43.34 -3.99 -8.22
C VAL A 244 43.13 -4.82 -6.95
N ASP A 245 44.17 -4.95 -6.13
CA ASP A 245 44.10 -5.56 -4.79
C ASP A 245 43.54 -4.58 -3.74
N GLU A 246 43.42 -5.02 -2.49
CA GLU A 246 42.92 -4.19 -1.37
C GLU A 246 43.79 -2.94 -1.09
N ASN A 247 45.03 -2.92 -1.57
CA ASN A 247 45.97 -1.80 -1.46
C ASN A 247 46.02 -0.95 -2.73
N ASN A 248 45.10 -1.17 -3.68
CA ASN A 248 45.01 -0.49 -4.96
C ASN A 248 46.21 -0.74 -5.90
N ASN A 249 46.91 -1.88 -5.74
CA ASN A 249 47.95 -2.32 -6.68
C ASN A 249 47.35 -3.20 -7.76
N ASN A 250 47.91 -3.12 -8.98
CA ASN A 250 47.46 -3.96 -10.08
C ASN A 250 47.67 -5.46 -9.78
N VAL A 251 46.60 -6.25 -9.92
CA VAL A 251 46.68 -7.72 -9.87
C VAL A 251 47.37 -8.19 -11.13
N VAL A 252 48.39 -9.05 -10.98
CA VAL A 252 49.18 -9.59 -12.09
C VAL A 252 48.65 -10.97 -12.47
N ASP A 253 48.53 -11.23 -13.76
CA ASP A 253 48.19 -12.55 -14.30
C ASP A 253 49.40 -13.49 -14.15
N GLU A 254 49.22 -14.60 -13.42
CA GLU A 254 50.29 -15.54 -13.09
C GLU A 254 50.91 -16.23 -14.31
N ALA A 255 50.18 -16.35 -15.42
CA ALA A 255 50.64 -17.01 -16.64
C ALA A 255 51.44 -16.06 -17.55
N THR A 256 51.15 -14.76 -17.52
CA THR A 256 51.73 -13.78 -18.45
C THR A 256 52.64 -12.75 -17.78
N GLY A 257 52.60 -12.62 -16.45
CA GLY A 257 53.37 -11.64 -15.69
C GLY A 257 52.94 -10.18 -15.93
N LYS A 258 51.79 -9.95 -16.58
CA LYS A 258 51.27 -8.62 -16.90
C LYS A 258 50.06 -8.27 -16.03
N PRO A 259 49.76 -6.98 -15.81
CA PRO A 259 48.54 -6.55 -15.14
C PRO A 259 47.29 -7.15 -15.81
N LYS A 260 46.41 -7.74 -15.00
CA LYS A 260 45.16 -8.33 -15.45
C LYS A 260 44.18 -7.19 -15.79
N ILE A 261 43.78 -7.11 -17.06
CA ILE A 261 42.81 -6.13 -17.54
C ILE A 261 41.41 -6.58 -17.13
N MET A 262 40.63 -5.66 -16.56
CA MET A 262 39.22 -5.83 -16.23
C MET A 262 38.31 -5.36 -17.38
N PHE A 263 38.60 -4.19 -17.96
CA PHE A 263 37.90 -3.65 -19.13
C PHE A 263 38.92 -3.06 -20.11
N GLN A 264 38.81 -3.42 -21.39
CA GLN A 264 39.60 -2.80 -22.45
C GLN A 264 39.03 -1.43 -22.81
N LYS A 265 39.88 -0.53 -23.30
CA LYS A 265 39.44 0.76 -23.84
C LYS A 265 38.31 0.58 -24.88
N GLY A 266 37.19 1.25 -24.64
CA GLY A 266 35.99 1.21 -25.48
C GLY A 266 34.94 0.19 -25.03
N GLU A 267 35.25 -0.72 -24.12
CA GLU A 267 34.26 -1.65 -23.55
C GLU A 267 33.35 -0.95 -22.55
N LYS A 268 32.09 -1.42 -22.46
CA LYS A 268 31.15 -0.93 -21.45
C LYS A 268 31.62 -1.31 -20.05
N VAL A 269 31.66 -0.33 -19.15
CA VAL A 269 32.05 -0.56 -17.74
C VAL A 269 30.92 -1.18 -16.93
N PHE A 270 29.67 -0.98 -17.36
CA PHE A 270 28.47 -1.58 -16.75
C PHE A 270 27.71 -2.42 -17.78
N PRO A 271 28.25 -3.58 -18.22
CA PRO A 271 27.64 -4.42 -19.25
C PRO A 271 26.32 -5.06 -18.84
N GLN A 272 25.96 -5.01 -17.55
CA GLN A 272 24.75 -5.60 -16.98
C GLN A 272 23.46 -4.89 -17.47
N PHE A 273 23.55 -3.67 -17.98
CA PHE A 273 22.38 -2.93 -18.46
C PHE A 273 21.87 -3.46 -19.82
N ILE A 274 20.62 -3.92 -19.83
CA ILE A 274 19.90 -4.44 -20.99
C ILE A 274 18.58 -3.66 -21.17
N GLU A 275 18.43 -3.00 -22.31
CA GLU A 275 17.26 -2.18 -22.63
C GLU A 275 15.98 -3.02 -22.64
N GLY A 276 14.92 -2.51 -22.01
CA GLY A 276 13.63 -3.21 -21.90
C GLY A 276 13.60 -4.35 -20.88
N LYS A 277 14.75 -4.68 -20.25
CA LYS A 277 14.85 -5.61 -19.12
C LYS A 277 15.03 -4.86 -17.80
N ASN A 278 16.17 -4.20 -17.61
CA ASN A 278 16.54 -3.53 -16.36
C ASN A 278 16.77 -2.01 -16.51
N TYR A 279 16.64 -1.47 -17.73
CA TYR A 279 16.46 -0.03 -17.94
C TYR A 279 15.55 0.26 -19.14
N PHE A 280 14.91 1.42 -19.12
CA PHE A 280 13.93 1.89 -20.10
C PHE A 280 14.27 3.33 -20.50
N ILE A 281 14.10 3.69 -21.76
CA ILE A 281 14.58 4.96 -22.34
C ILE A 281 13.40 5.83 -22.77
N ASP A 282 13.50 7.13 -22.51
CA ASP A 282 12.73 8.14 -23.22
C ASP A 282 13.33 8.38 -24.61
N LYS A 283 12.56 8.04 -25.65
CA LYS A 283 12.97 8.21 -27.04
C LYS A 283 13.25 9.66 -27.43
N ASN A 284 12.76 10.64 -26.65
CA ASN A 284 12.87 12.07 -26.97
C ASN A 284 13.87 12.84 -26.11
N SER A 285 14.23 12.36 -24.90
CA SER A 285 15.01 13.17 -23.94
C SER A 285 16.28 12.51 -23.39
N ASN A 286 16.65 11.31 -23.86
CA ASN A 286 17.81 10.55 -23.38
C ASN A 286 17.75 10.16 -21.88
N LYS A 287 16.64 10.49 -21.20
CA LYS A 287 16.36 10.08 -19.83
C LYS A 287 16.10 8.58 -19.78
N ILE A 288 16.37 7.99 -18.63
CA ILE A 288 16.11 6.58 -18.38
C ILE A 288 15.33 6.37 -17.09
N THR A 289 14.68 5.21 -17.00
CA THR A 289 14.16 4.63 -15.76
C THR A 289 14.78 3.27 -15.56
N LEU A 290 15.08 2.90 -14.31
CA LEU A 290 15.74 1.64 -13.97
C LEU A 290 14.76 0.63 -13.35
N LEU A 291 15.05 -0.65 -13.58
CA LEU A 291 14.49 -1.77 -12.84
C LEU A 291 15.64 -2.67 -12.40
N LYS A 292 16.32 -2.24 -11.34
CA LYS A 292 17.41 -2.99 -10.71
C LYS A 292 17.44 -2.73 -9.21
N SER A 293 18.19 -3.54 -8.46
CA SER A 293 18.43 -3.24 -7.05
C SER A 293 19.35 -2.03 -6.87
N SER A 294 19.26 -1.38 -5.71
CA SER A 294 20.08 -0.22 -5.33
C SER A 294 21.51 -0.61 -4.92
N SER A 295 21.88 -1.89 -5.05
CA SER A 295 23.16 -2.45 -4.63
C SER A 295 24.31 -1.93 -5.48
N PHE A 296 25.47 -1.72 -4.84
CA PHE A 296 26.73 -1.50 -5.53
C PHE A 296 27.34 -2.80 -6.06
N VAL A 297 26.94 -3.95 -5.51
CA VAL A 297 27.36 -5.28 -5.98
C VAL A 297 26.62 -5.56 -7.30
N THR A 298 27.36 -5.58 -8.41
CA THR A 298 26.74 -5.63 -9.74
C THR A 298 25.98 -6.91 -10.03
N GLU A 299 26.39 -8.03 -9.41
CA GLU A 299 25.74 -9.32 -9.47
C GLU A 299 24.34 -9.30 -8.83
N ASN A 300 24.11 -8.37 -7.90
CA ASN A 300 22.82 -8.21 -7.24
C ASN A 300 21.86 -7.30 -8.01
N TRP A 301 22.22 -6.73 -9.16
CA TRP A 301 21.34 -5.76 -9.84
C TRP A 301 20.04 -6.40 -10.32
N ASP A 302 20.11 -7.63 -10.83
CA ASP A 302 18.97 -8.35 -11.35
C ASP A 302 18.20 -9.15 -10.29
N THR A 303 18.68 -9.24 -9.02
CA THR A 303 17.97 -9.98 -7.95
C THR A 303 16.58 -9.41 -7.69
N ILE A 304 16.36 -8.15 -8.08
CA ILE A 304 15.04 -7.56 -7.97
C ILE A 304 14.01 -8.32 -8.82
N LEU A 305 14.43 -8.85 -9.98
CA LEU A 305 13.59 -9.59 -10.91
C LEU A 305 13.17 -10.94 -10.32
N ASP A 306 14.01 -11.57 -9.50
CA ASP A 306 13.69 -12.81 -8.82
C ASP A 306 12.50 -12.63 -7.86
N TYR A 307 12.37 -11.46 -7.23
CA TYR A 307 11.19 -11.19 -6.38
C TYR A 307 9.89 -11.10 -7.16
N PHE A 308 9.92 -10.63 -8.41
CA PHE A 308 8.74 -10.70 -9.26
C PHE A 308 8.37 -12.15 -9.58
N THR A 309 9.35 -13.07 -9.67
CA THR A 309 9.07 -14.49 -9.94
C THR A 309 8.43 -15.22 -8.76
N GLU A 310 8.62 -14.71 -7.54
CA GLU A 310 7.95 -15.23 -6.33
C GLU A 310 6.63 -14.50 -6.02
N PHE A 311 6.16 -13.63 -6.91
CA PHE A 311 4.95 -12.84 -6.71
C PHE A 311 3.67 -13.69 -6.54
N ASP A 312 3.62 -14.87 -7.16
CA ASP A 312 2.53 -15.83 -7.00
C ASP A 312 2.46 -16.46 -5.59
N LYS A 313 3.58 -16.42 -4.86
CA LYS A 313 3.66 -16.77 -3.43
C LYS A 313 3.22 -15.61 -2.53
N LEU A 314 3.12 -14.39 -3.05
CA LEU A 314 2.58 -13.23 -2.34
C LEU A 314 1.05 -13.23 -2.37
N ASN A 315 0.44 -12.24 -1.71
CA ASN A 315 -1.00 -12.08 -1.66
C ASN A 315 -1.60 -12.04 -3.08
N LYS A 316 -2.82 -12.55 -3.28
CA LYS A 316 -3.52 -12.38 -4.56
C LYS A 316 -3.66 -10.90 -4.93
N ASN A 317 -3.25 -10.57 -6.15
CA ASN A 317 -3.20 -9.21 -6.68
C ASN A 317 -4.19 -9.02 -7.82
N TYR A 318 -4.75 -7.82 -7.91
CA TYR A 318 -5.78 -7.44 -8.87
C TYR A 318 -5.46 -6.11 -9.51
N VAL A 319 -5.72 -5.96 -10.81
CA VAL A 319 -5.82 -4.63 -11.42
C VAL A 319 -7.23 -4.13 -11.20
N VAL A 320 -7.36 -2.98 -10.54
CA VAL A 320 -8.65 -2.47 -10.08
C VAL A 320 -9.03 -1.19 -10.83
N SER A 321 -10.27 -1.16 -11.33
CA SER A 321 -10.87 0.01 -11.97
C SER A 321 -12.21 0.33 -11.32
N THR A 322 -12.43 1.61 -11.04
CA THR A 322 -13.62 2.17 -10.38
C THR A 322 -14.23 3.30 -11.21
N PHE A 323 -15.55 3.35 -11.22
CA PHE A 323 -16.32 4.48 -11.72
C PHE A 323 -17.50 4.73 -10.78
N THR A 324 -17.45 5.79 -9.99
CA THR A 324 -18.52 6.12 -9.03
C THR A 324 -19.56 7.04 -9.65
N ILE A 325 -20.83 6.65 -9.56
CA ILE A 325 -22.00 7.47 -9.94
C ILE A 325 -22.72 8.02 -8.70
N PRO A 326 -23.49 9.12 -8.82
CA PRO A 326 -24.24 9.71 -7.72
C PRO A 326 -25.26 8.75 -7.10
N GLY A 327 -25.34 8.76 -5.76
CA GLY A 327 -26.33 7.99 -5.01
C GLY A 327 -25.76 7.33 -3.77
N VAL A 328 -25.92 7.98 -2.62
CA VAL A 328 -25.58 7.43 -1.31
C VAL A 328 -26.85 6.92 -0.64
N LEU A 329 -26.89 5.63 -0.29
CA LEU A 329 -27.99 5.06 0.49
C LEU A 329 -27.85 5.53 1.95
N GLU A 330 -28.61 6.55 2.33
CA GLU A 330 -28.58 7.09 3.71
C GLU A 330 -29.33 6.19 4.69
N ASN A 331 -30.39 5.54 4.22
CA ASN A 331 -31.21 4.67 5.05
C ASN A 331 -31.79 3.51 4.23
N SER A 332 -31.29 2.29 4.48
CA SER A 332 -31.76 1.07 3.83
C SER A 332 -33.15 0.61 4.27
N VAL A 333 -33.68 1.07 5.40
CA VAL A 333 -35.04 0.73 5.82
C VAL A 333 -36.06 1.52 4.99
N THR A 334 -35.79 2.81 4.78
CA THR A 334 -36.69 3.69 4.02
C THR A 334 -36.39 3.70 2.51
N GLY A 335 -35.22 3.21 2.08
CA GLY A 335 -34.78 3.35 0.70
C GLY A 335 -34.51 4.80 0.32
N SER A 336 -33.95 5.57 1.26
CA SER A 336 -33.64 6.99 1.04
C SER A 336 -32.24 7.11 0.47
N PHE A 337 -32.15 7.59 -0.77
CA PHE A 337 -30.92 7.95 -1.44
C PHE A 337 -30.71 9.45 -1.40
N LYS A 338 -29.46 9.84 -1.17
CA LYS A 338 -28.99 11.20 -1.36
C LYS A 338 -28.23 11.29 -2.67
N VAL A 339 -28.72 12.15 -3.56
CA VAL A 339 -28.16 12.38 -4.89
C VAL A 339 -27.97 13.87 -5.07
N ASP A 340 -26.76 14.28 -5.47
CA ASP A 340 -26.51 15.67 -5.86
C ASP A 340 -27.17 15.95 -7.20
N LYS A 341 -28.06 16.96 -7.24
CA LYS A 341 -28.82 17.35 -8.43
C LYS A 341 -27.94 17.67 -9.62
N GLN A 342 -26.87 18.43 -9.41
CA GLN A 342 -26.01 18.90 -10.49
C GLN A 342 -25.18 17.74 -11.06
N GLN A 343 -24.67 16.86 -10.19
CA GLN A 343 -23.95 15.67 -10.62
C GLN A 343 -24.87 14.71 -11.37
N TYR A 344 -26.10 14.48 -10.88
CA TYR A 344 -27.08 13.62 -11.57
C TYR A 344 -27.49 14.18 -12.93
N LEU A 345 -27.70 15.50 -13.02
CA LEU A 345 -28.00 16.19 -14.27
C LEU A 345 -26.93 15.93 -15.34
N GLN A 346 -25.64 15.83 -15.00
CA GLN A 346 -24.58 15.51 -15.96
C GLN A 346 -24.79 14.16 -16.66
N PHE A 347 -25.48 13.22 -16.04
CA PHE A 347 -25.82 11.94 -16.64
C PHE A 347 -27.05 12.02 -17.56
N LEU A 348 -28.01 12.89 -17.25
CA LEU A 348 -29.23 13.07 -18.04
C LEU A 348 -28.98 13.82 -19.34
N ILE A 349 -28.12 14.84 -19.31
CA ILE A 349 -27.82 15.65 -20.49
C ILE A 349 -27.16 14.82 -21.60
N ASN A 350 -27.27 15.30 -22.82
CA ASN A 350 -26.74 14.62 -23.99
C ASN A 350 -25.37 15.18 -24.41
N SER A 351 -24.46 14.30 -24.78
CA SER A 351 -23.25 14.63 -25.54
C SER A 351 -23.50 14.53 -27.04
N LEU A 352 -22.85 15.39 -27.81
CA LEU A 352 -22.82 15.30 -29.27
C LEU A 352 -21.55 14.54 -29.70
N ILE A 353 -21.69 13.29 -30.15
CA ILE A 353 -20.59 12.41 -30.55
C ILE A 353 -20.82 11.99 -31.99
N ASN A 354 -19.89 12.30 -32.90
CA ASN A 354 -20.06 12.08 -34.34
C ASN A 354 -21.38 12.65 -34.87
N ASP A 355 -21.71 13.87 -34.42
CA ASP A 355 -22.98 14.55 -34.66
C ASP A 355 -24.22 13.83 -34.10
N GLU A 356 -24.10 12.70 -33.39
CA GLU A 356 -25.19 11.99 -32.70
C GLU A 356 -25.39 12.47 -31.28
N LEU A 357 -26.65 12.70 -30.94
CA LEU A 357 -27.06 13.13 -29.62
C LEU A 357 -27.22 11.87 -28.74
N ILE A 358 -26.27 11.65 -27.84
CA ILE A 358 -26.20 10.44 -27.01
C ILE A 358 -26.35 10.86 -25.54
N PRO A 359 -27.34 10.31 -24.78
CA PRO A 359 -27.44 10.59 -23.36
C PRO A 359 -26.18 10.13 -22.61
N ASN A 360 -25.66 10.97 -21.72
CA ASN A 360 -24.38 10.71 -21.06
C ASN A 360 -24.36 9.42 -20.24
N TYR A 361 -25.48 9.05 -19.61
CA TYR A 361 -25.57 7.80 -18.84
C TYR A 361 -25.27 6.54 -19.66
N THR A 362 -25.54 6.55 -20.98
CA THR A 362 -25.25 5.39 -21.85
C THR A 362 -23.75 5.16 -22.03
N LEU A 363 -22.92 6.18 -21.76
CA LEU A 363 -21.47 6.10 -21.87
C LEU A 363 -20.85 5.31 -20.73
N ILE A 364 -21.56 5.16 -19.60
CA ILE A 364 -21.11 4.36 -18.45
C ILE A 364 -20.95 2.90 -18.85
N GLN A 365 -21.82 2.36 -19.71
CA GLN A 365 -21.74 0.97 -20.18
C GLN A 365 -20.46 0.69 -20.99
N LYS A 366 -19.81 1.74 -21.51
CA LYS A 366 -18.51 1.63 -22.19
C LYS A 366 -17.33 1.60 -21.23
N PHE A 367 -17.56 1.70 -19.92
CA PHE A 367 -16.50 1.59 -18.93
C PHE A 367 -15.84 0.22 -19.01
N ASP A 368 -14.51 0.24 -19.13
CA ASP A 368 -13.72 -0.98 -19.25
C ASP A 368 -12.49 -0.95 -18.35
N LYS A 369 -11.82 -2.09 -18.26
CA LYS A 369 -10.60 -2.23 -17.47
C LYS A 369 -9.46 -1.39 -18.04
N LEU A 370 -8.55 -0.99 -17.15
CA LEU A 370 -7.40 -0.15 -17.47
C LEU A 370 -6.54 -0.73 -18.61
N GLU A 371 -6.35 -2.04 -18.63
CA GLU A 371 -5.52 -2.77 -19.59
C GLU A 371 -6.01 -2.60 -21.03
N TYR A 372 -7.33 -2.53 -21.24
CA TYR A 372 -7.92 -2.30 -22.57
C TYR A 372 -7.47 -0.96 -23.15
N TYR A 373 -7.37 0.07 -22.32
CA TYR A 373 -6.98 1.42 -22.75
C TYR A 373 -5.47 1.60 -22.95
N LEU A 374 -4.65 0.78 -22.30
CA LEU A 374 -3.20 1.02 -22.18
C LEU A 374 -2.33 -0.04 -22.87
N LEU A 375 -2.77 -1.29 -22.91
CA LEU A 375 -1.97 -2.42 -23.39
C LEU A 375 -2.41 -2.92 -24.77
N GLU A 376 -3.70 -2.80 -25.10
CA GLU A 376 -4.23 -3.16 -26.41
C GLU A 376 -3.93 -2.04 -27.42
N ASN A 377 -2.73 -2.07 -27.99
CA ASN A 377 -2.17 -0.96 -28.76
C ASN A 377 -2.70 -0.93 -30.22
N ASN A 378 -3.86 -0.31 -30.43
CA ASN A 378 -4.42 -0.07 -31.77
C ASN A 378 -4.99 1.36 -31.90
N LEU A 379 -5.20 1.86 -33.13
CA LEU A 379 -5.73 3.22 -33.34
C LEU A 379 -7.10 3.44 -32.69
N ILE A 380 -7.87 2.36 -32.54
CA ILE A 380 -9.21 2.35 -31.93
C ILE A 380 -9.10 2.62 -30.42
N SER A 381 -8.13 2.02 -29.73
CA SER A 381 -7.93 2.18 -28.29
C SER A 381 -7.46 3.59 -27.91
N ASN A 382 -6.67 4.27 -28.75
CA ASN A 382 -6.27 5.67 -28.49
C ASN A 382 -7.45 6.66 -28.55
N SER A 383 -8.32 6.53 -29.55
CA SER A 383 -9.55 7.33 -29.63
C SER A 383 -10.51 6.99 -28.49
N ALA A 384 -10.67 5.70 -28.18
CA ALA A 384 -11.49 5.23 -27.08
C ALA A 384 -11.01 5.77 -25.73
N LYS A 385 -9.69 5.76 -25.49
CA LYS A 385 -9.06 6.29 -24.28
C LYS A 385 -9.33 7.78 -24.09
N SER A 386 -9.11 8.61 -25.11
CA SER A 386 -9.34 10.06 -24.99
C SER A 386 -10.80 10.38 -24.71
N ASN A 387 -11.72 9.68 -25.38
CA ASN A 387 -13.16 9.82 -25.12
C ASN A 387 -13.51 9.38 -23.69
N TYR A 388 -12.99 8.23 -23.25
CA TYR A 388 -13.18 7.72 -21.91
C TYR A 388 -12.66 8.68 -20.83
N GLU A 389 -11.47 9.26 -21.00
CA GLU A 389 -10.91 10.27 -20.08
C GLU A 389 -11.86 11.46 -19.89
N ASN A 390 -12.46 11.94 -20.98
CA ASN A 390 -13.38 13.06 -20.93
C ASN A 390 -14.66 12.70 -20.16
N TYR A 391 -15.25 11.53 -20.44
CA TYR A 391 -16.46 11.09 -19.74
C TYR A 391 -16.19 10.77 -18.28
N LEU A 392 -15.05 10.16 -17.95
CA LEU A 392 -14.67 9.91 -16.57
C LEU A 392 -14.54 11.21 -15.78
N LYS A 393 -13.86 12.22 -16.33
CA LYS A 393 -13.72 13.53 -15.68
C LYS A 393 -15.07 14.22 -15.47
N LEU A 394 -15.96 14.12 -16.45
CA LEU A 394 -17.27 14.76 -16.44
C LEU A 394 -18.29 14.07 -15.52
N LEU A 395 -18.36 12.74 -15.58
CA LEU A 395 -19.47 11.96 -15.04
C LEU A 395 -19.14 11.28 -13.72
N SER A 396 -17.94 10.70 -13.56
CA SER A 396 -17.59 10.04 -12.31
C SER A 396 -17.54 11.08 -11.18
N ILE A 397 -17.88 10.66 -9.95
CA ILE A 397 -17.74 11.48 -8.74
C ILE A 397 -16.53 11.07 -7.90
N ASP A 398 -15.62 10.27 -8.47
CA ASP A 398 -14.38 9.84 -7.83
C ASP A 398 -13.45 11.03 -7.54
N ASP A 399 -12.51 10.80 -6.62
CA ASP A 399 -11.47 11.78 -6.31
C ASP A 399 -10.60 12.08 -7.54
N SER A 400 -10.00 13.27 -7.59
CA SER A 400 -9.21 13.72 -8.75
C SER A 400 -8.05 12.78 -9.08
N GLU A 401 -7.46 12.12 -8.08
CA GLU A 401 -6.40 11.12 -8.27
C GLU A 401 -6.89 9.95 -9.13
N VAL A 402 -8.04 9.37 -8.77
CA VAL A 402 -8.66 8.24 -9.50
C VAL A 402 -9.09 8.67 -10.90
N LYS A 403 -9.69 9.85 -11.04
CA LYS A 403 -10.09 10.40 -12.35
C LYS A 403 -8.90 10.62 -13.29
N ASN A 404 -7.81 11.18 -12.77
CA ASN A 404 -6.60 11.40 -13.54
C ASN A 404 -5.87 10.08 -13.87
N ASN A 405 -6.18 9.02 -13.11
CA ASN A 405 -5.64 7.68 -13.30
C ASN A 405 -6.57 6.75 -14.10
N LEU A 406 -7.40 7.27 -15.01
CA LEU A 406 -8.32 6.47 -15.84
C LEU A 406 -9.28 5.59 -15.01
N GLY A 407 -9.68 6.06 -13.83
CA GLY A 407 -10.57 5.33 -12.95
C GLY A 407 -9.85 4.20 -12.20
N SER A 408 -8.54 4.05 -12.34
CA SER A 408 -7.82 2.92 -11.75
C SER A 408 -7.27 3.22 -10.36
N LEU A 409 -7.29 2.21 -9.51
CA LEU A 409 -6.54 2.18 -8.25
C LEU A 409 -5.15 1.56 -8.43
N GLY A 410 -4.77 1.22 -9.66
CA GLY A 410 -3.58 0.44 -9.97
C GLY A 410 -3.74 -1.03 -9.57
N VAL A 411 -2.61 -1.69 -9.37
CA VAL A 411 -2.57 -3.04 -8.85
C VAL A 411 -2.74 -3.00 -7.33
N GLN A 412 -3.66 -3.81 -6.82
CA GLN A 412 -4.10 -3.87 -5.43
C GLN A 412 -4.14 -5.32 -4.96
N ASN A 413 -3.74 -5.58 -3.71
CA ASN A 413 -4.03 -6.85 -3.07
C ASN A 413 -5.27 -6.76 -2.18
N TYR A 414 -5.81 -7.91 -1.78
CA TYR A 414 -7.00 -7.97 -0.92
C TYR A 414 -6.83 -7.19 0.40
N LEU A 415 -5.65 -7.30 1.04
CA LEU A 415 -5.36 -6.54 2.27
C LEU A 415 -5.50 -5.04 2.06
N THR A 416 -4.98 -4.53 0.94
CA THR A 416 -5.01 -3.10 0.62
C THR A 416 -6.44 -2.65 0.36
N LEU A 417 -7.24 -3.46 -0.34
CA LEU A 417 -8.67 -3.20 -0.54
C LEU A 417 -9.43 -3.20 0.80
N ALA A 418 -9.15 -4.15 1.70
CA ALA A 418 -9.79 -4.26 3.01
C ALA A 418 -9.31 -3.20 4.03
N LYS A 419 -8.10 -2.63 3.83
CA LYS A 419 -7.51 -1.61 4.71
C LYS A 419 -7.91 -0.19 4.31
N ASN A 420 -7.98 0.11 3.02
CA ASN A 420 -7.97 1.51 2.53
C ASN A 420 -9.31 2.04 2.05
N LYS A 421 -10.31 1.17 1.78
CA LYS A 421 -11.62 1.57 1.27
C LYS A 421 -12.69 0.65 1.84
N ASP A 422 -13.94 1.09 1.77
CA ASP A 422 -15.15 0.34 2.14
C ASP A 422 -14.97 -1.18 2.00
N MET A 423 -15.17 -1.95 3.07
CA MET A 423 -14.97 -3.41 3.10
C MET A 423 -15.73 -4.13 1.97
N ALA A 424 -16.80 -3.50 1.47
CA ALA A 424 -17.52 -3.94 0.30
C ALA A 424 -16.64 -4.18 -0.94
N TYR A 425 -15.58 -3.38 -1.16
CA TYR A 425 -14.63 -3.61 -2.26
C TYR A 425 -13.90 -4.93 -2.12
N ALA A 426 -13.32 -5.19 -0.95
CA ALA A 426 -12.60 -6.43 -0.69
C ALA A 426 -13.54 -7.64 -0.84
N LEU A 427 -14.71 -7.59 -0.21
CA LEU A 427 -15.71 -8.66 -0.27
C LEU A 427 -16.31 -8.85 -1.69
N SER A 428 -16.35 -7.80 -2.51
CA SER A 428 -16.76 -7.92 -3.93
C SER A 428 -15.77 -8.70 -4.79
N THR A 429 -14.53 -8.91 -4.32
CA THR A 429 -13.59 -9.84 -4.96
C THR A 429 -13.81 -11.31 -4.56
N MET A 430 -14.70 -11.56 -3.59
CA MET A 430 -15.05 -12.88 -3.06
C MET A 430 -16.57 -13.11 -3.14
N THR A 431 -17.19 -12.80 -4.28
CA THR A 431 -18.66 -12.86 -4.40
C THR A 431 -19.26 -14.24 -4.18
N GLU A 432 -18.46 -15.30 -4.32
CA GLU A 432 -18.89 -16.67 -3.99
C GLU A 432 -19.35 -16.84 -2.53
N ILE A 433 -18.97 -15.95 -1.61
CA ILE A 433 -19.50 -15.96 -0.23
C ILE A 433 -20.96 -15.51 -0.18
N PHE A 434 -21.45 -14.80 -1.20
CA PHE A 434 -22.81 -14.27 -1.28
C PHE A 434 -23.64 -14.90 -2.42
N GLU A 435 -23.12 -15.95 -3.06
CA GLU A 435 -23.81 -16.71 -4.10
C GLU A 435 -23.73 -18.21 -3.84
N ASN A 436 -24.62 -18.97 -4.47
CA ASN A 436 -24.47 -20.41 -4.61
C ASN A 436 -24.81 -20.83 -6.06
N LYS A 437 -25.05 -22.13 -6.29
CA LYS A 437 -25.39 -22.66 -7.61
C LYS A 437 -26.75 -22.15 -8.11
N ASP A 438 -27.71 -22.01 -7.20
CA ASP A 438 -29.12 -21.74 -7.51
C ASP A 438 -29.54 -20.28 -7.22
N SER A 439 -28.71 -19.53 -6.48
CA SER A 439 -28.94 -18.15 -6.07
C SER A 439 -27.74 -17.29 -6.40
N LYS A 440 -27.93 -16.34 -7.32
CA LYS A 440 -26.91 -15.40 -7.80
C LYS A 440 -27.14 -14.00 -7.22
N LEU A 441 -26.12 -13.14 -7.30
CA LEU A 441 -26.27 -11.74 -6.92
C LEU A 441 -27.39 -11.08 -7.74
N PRO A 442 -28.16 -10.16 -7.15
CA PRO A 442 -29.16 -9.40 -7.89
C PRO A 442 -28.53 -8.64 -9.07
N PHE A 443 -29.26 -8.59 -10.19
CA PHE A 443 -28.83 -7.88 -11.39
C PHE A 443 -29.42 -6.48 -11.45
N VAL A 444 -28.64 -5.52 -11.93
CA VAL A 444 -29.08 -4.14 -12.14
C VAL A 444 -28.81 -3.70 -13.57
N ASN A 445 -29.78 -3.02 -14.17
CA ASN A 445 -29.58 -2.28 -15.40
C ASN A 445 -29.30 -0.81 -15.05
N LEU A 446 -28.04 -0.37 -15.26
CA LEU A 446 -27.62 0.99 -14.89
C LEU A 446 -28.41 2.07 -15.62
N ASN A 447 -28.85 1.84 -16.86
CA ASN A 447 -29.58 2.85 -17.63
C ASN A 447 -30.93 3.21 -16.96
N THR A 448 -31.56 2.26 -16.27
CA THR A 448 -32.83 2.47 -15.57
C THR A 448 -32.68 3.43 -14.38
N LEU A 449 -31.48 3.62 -13.82
CA LEU A 449 -31.22 4.65 -12.80
C LEU A 449 -31.38 6.08 -13.35
N PHE A 450 -31.39 6.23 -14.67
CA PHE A 450 -31.44 7.51 -15.38
C PHE A 450 -32.68 7.66 -16.28
N GLU A 451 -33.70 6.82 -16.10
CA GLU A 451 -35.04 6.96 -16.72
C GLU A 451 -35.87 8.07 -16.05
N PHE A 452 -35.27 9.25 -15.89
CA PHE A 452 -35.89 10.41 -15.26
C PHE A 452 -37.06 10.94 -16.10
N LYS A 453 -38.19 11.22 -15.45
CA LYS A 453 -39.41 11.73 -16.11
C LYS A 453 -39.51 13.22 -15.97
N PHE A 454 -39.41 13.92 -17.09
CA PHE A 454 -39.65 15.35 -17.13
C PHE A 454 -41.16 15.64 -17.23
N ALA A 455 -41.55 16.88 -16.98
CA ALA A 455 -42.90 17.34 -17.24
C ALA A 455 -43.26 17.09 -18.70
N GLN A 456 -44.50 16.67 -18.96
CA GLN A 456 -44.96 16.29 -20.31
C GLN A 456 -44.67 17.36 -21.37
N LYS A 457 -44.82 18.65 -21.03
CA LYS A 457 -44.51 19.77 -21.93
C LYS A 457 -43.03 19.80 -22.32
N THR A 458 -42.15 19.51 -21.37
CA THR A 458 -40.70 19.46 -21.58
C THR A 458 -40.31 18.25 -22.41
N GLU A 459 -40.85 17.08 -22.12
CA GLU A 459 -40.62 15.87 -22.93
C GLU A 459 -41.02 16.08 -24.39
N LEU A 460 -42.21 16.67 -24.63
CA LEU A 460 -42.67 17.02 -25.98
C LEU A 460 -41.73 18.01 -26.68
N ARG A 461 -41.21 19.02 -25.97
CA ARG A 461 -40.28 19.98 -26.56
C ARG A 461 -38.94 19.33 -26.91
N ILE A 462 -38.40 18.50 -26.02
CA ILE A 462 -37.16 17.76 -26.24
C ILE A 462 -37.31 16.83 -27.45
N GLU A 463 -38.42 16.11 -27.57
CA GLU A 463 -38.68 15.20 -28.69
C GLU A 463 -38.79 15.94 -30.03
N ASN A 464 -39.47 17.09 -30.06
CA ASN A 464 -39.52 17.95 -31.24
C ASN A 464 -38.11 18.40 -31.67
N LEU A 465 -37.27 18.83 -30.73
CA LEU A 465 -35.89 19.24 -31.01
C LEU A 465 -35.04 18.07 -31.53
N LYS A 466 -35.22 16.86 -30.99
CA LYS A 466 -34.55 15.64 -31.50
C LYS A 466 -34.97 15.32 -32.93
N ASN A 467 -36.25 15.49 -33.26
CA ASN A 467 -36.75 15.32 -34.63
C ASN A 467 -36.18 16.38 -35.59
N GLU A 468 -36.14 17.65 -35.17
CA GLU A 468 -35.47 18.72 -35.95
C GLU A 468 -33.99 18.39 -36.23
N ILE A 469 -33.26 17.86 -35.23
CA ILE A 469 -31.87 17.40 -35.42
C ILE A 469 -31.79 16.26 -36.46
N LYS A 470 -32.72 15.30 -36.40
CA LYS A 470 -32.77 14.19 -37.36
C LYS A 470 -33.03 14.68 -38.78
N GLU A 471 -33.96 15.60 -38.96
CA GLU A 471 -34.25 16.22 -40.26
C GLU A 471 -33.04 16.98 -40.81
N LEU A 472 -32.33 17.74 -39.97
CA LEU A 472 -31.09 18.42 -40.35
C LEU A 472 -30.01 17.45 -40.85
N LYS A 473 -29.87 16.29 -40.22
CA LYS A 473 -28.95 15.23 -40.67
C LYS A 473 -29.39 14.56 -41.97
N GLU A 474 -30.68 14.52 -42.23
CA GLU A 474 -31.22 13.92 -43.44
C GLU A 474 -31.18 14.87 -44.65
N SER A 475 -30.94 16.16 -44.42
CA SER A 475 -30.81 17.21 -45.45
C SER A 475 -29.72 16.93 -46.50
N VAL A 476 -29.93 17.44 -47.70
CA VAL A 476 -29.00 17.28 -48.84
C VAL A 476 -27.69 18.01 -48.55
N GLU A 477 -27.77 19.17 -47.91
CA GLU A 477 -26.65 20.02 -47.51
C GLU A 477 -25.72 19.29 -46.52
N TYR A 478 -26.29 18.49 -45.61
CA TYR A 478 -25.49 17.71 -44.67
C TYR A 478 -24.88 16.44 -45.30
N LYS A 479 -25.67 15.69 -46.08
CA LYS A 479 -25.19 14.44 -46.71
C LYS A 479 -24.21 14.69 -47.85
N ASN A 480 -24.58 15.60 -48.75
CA ASN A 480 -23.93 15.78 -50.06
C ASN A 480 -23.37 17.21 -50.29
N GLY A 481 -23.59 18.14 -49.37
CA GLY A 481 -23.10 19.51 -49.51
C GLY A 481 -21.58 19.65 -49.36
N SER A 482 -21.08 20.83 -49.71
CA SER A 482 -19.71 21.27 -49.48
C SER A 482 -19.36 21.29 -47.99
N ARG A 483 -18.06 21.39 -47.67
CA ARG A 483 -17.59 21.44 -46.27
C ARG A 483 -18.22 22.60 -45.48
N GLU A 484 -18.40 23.75 -46.12
CA GLU A 484 -19.01 24.93 -45.49
C GLU A 484 -20.50 24.73 -45.23
N GLU A 485 -21.24 24.16 -46.17
CA GLU A 485 -22.66 23.82 -45.99
C GLU A 485 -22.84 22.81 -44.86
N LYS A 486 -22.01 21.76 -44.81
CA LYS A 486 -22.02 20.80 -43.70
C LYS A 486 -21.74 21.45 -42.35
N ASN A 487 -20.80 22.38 -42.27
CA ASN A 487 -20.48 23.10 -41.04
C ASN A 487 -21.64 24.00 -40.57
N ILE A 488 -22.35 24.65 -41.50
CA ILE A 488 -23.54 25.44 -41.15
C ILE A 488 -24.62 24.54 -40.54
N ILE A 489 -24.88 23.37 -41.11
CA ILE A 489 -25.85 22.43 -40.56
C ILE A 489 -25.39 21.86 -39.21
N LYS A 490 -24.10 21.53 -39.06
CA LYS A 490 -23.52 21.11 -37.77
C LYS A 490 -23.74 22.15 -36.67
N ASN A 491 -23.53 23.43 -36.96
CA ASN A 491 -23.78 24.50 -35.98
C ASN A 491 -25.25 24.55 -35.57
N LYS A 492 -26.20 24.39 -36.50
CA LYS A 492 -27.63 24.29 -36.16
C LYS A 492 -27.94 23.08 -35.26
N ILE A 493 -27.31 21.93 -35.53
CA ILE A 493 -27.44 20.74 -34.67
C ILE A 493 -26.91 21.04 -33.27
N ILE A 494 -25.75 21.71 -33.16
CA ILE A 494 -25.17 22.12 -31.88
C ILE A 494 -26.13 23.06 -31.13
N ASP A 495 -26.67 24.09 -31.79
CA ASP A 495 -27.60 25.04 -31.17
C ASP A 495 -28.85 24.33 -30.61
N LYS A 496 -29.39 23.36 -31.36
CA LYS A 496 -30.55 22.56 -30.95
C LYS A 496 -30.22 21.60 -29.81
N ALA A 497 -29.04 20.99 -29.83
CA ALA A 497 -28.56 20.16 -28.73
C ALA A 497 -28.38 21.00 -27.45
N SER A 498 -27.79 22.19 -27.56
CA SER A 498 -27.68 23.14 -26.44
C SER A 498 -29.05 23.57 -25.91
N GLU A 499 -30.03 23.79 -26.78
CA GLU A 499 -31.41 24.10 -26.37
C GLU A 499 -32.03 22.95 -25.54
N ILE A 500 -31.83 21.69 -25.95
CA ILE A 500 -32.27 20.51 -25.17
C ILE A 500 -31.64 20.52 -23.78
N ILE A 501 -30.32 20.75 -23.71
CA ILE A 501 -29.58 20.78 -22.43
C ILE A 501 -30.14 21.87 -21.53
N SER A 502 -30.28 23.11 -22.02
CA SER A 502 -30.80 24.23 -21.22
C SER A 502 -32.22 24.00 -20.71
N ILE A 503 -33.07 23.29 -21.47
CA ILE A 503 -34.42 22.92 -21.03
C ILE A 503 -34.35 21.90 -19.88
N MET A 504 -33.54 20.86 -20.01
CA MET A 504 -33.33 19.86 -18.95
C MET A 504 -32.76 20.50 -17.68
N GLU A 505 -31.73 21.34 -17.82
CA GLU A 505 -31.11 22.07 -16.72
C GLU A 505 -32.10 22.99 -16.02
N GLY A 506 -32.88 23.74 -16.80
CA GLY A 506 -33.90 24.67 -16.29
C GLY A 506 -34.95 23.94 -15.45
N GLU A 507 -35.43 22.78 -15.91
CA GLU A 507 -36.43 22.00 -15.16
C GLU A 507 -35.85 21.41 -13.87
N ILE A 508 -34.71 20.71 -13.94
CA ILE A 508 -34.07 20.10 -12.77
C ILE A 508 -33.71 21.14 -11.71
N THR A 509 -33.21 22.30 -12.14
CA THR A 509 -32.83 23.40 -11.23
C THR A 509 -34.06 24.07 -10.59
N SER A 510 -35.19 24.13 -11.32
CA SER A 510 -36.44 24.69 -10.81
C SER A 510 -37.19 23.77 -9.84
N MET A 511 -36.95 22.46 -9.93
CA MET A 511 -37.57 21.46 -9.07
C MET A 511 -37.09 21.61 -7.62
N SER A 512 -38.00 21.50 -6.65
CA SER A 512 -37.62 21.52 -5.23
C SER A 512 -36.76 20.30 -4.87
N ASP A 513 -35.98 20.38 -3.79
CA ASP A 513 -35.20 19.22 -3.32
C ASP A 513 -36.09 18.04 -2.93
N LEU A 514 -37.29 18.32 -2.42
CA LEU A 514 -38.25 17.30 -2.03
C LEU A 514 -38.78 16.53 -3.25
N GLU A 515 -39.24 17.23 -4.29
CA GLU A 515 -39.75 16.62 -5.52
C GLU A 515 -38.68 15.78 -6.23
N PHE A 516 -37.46 16.33 -6.31
CA PHE A 516 -36.33 15.63 -6.91
C PHE A 516 -36.00 14.35 -6.14
N ASN A 517 -35.85 14.45 -4.82
CA ASN A 517 -35.51 13.30 -3.99
C ASN A 517 -36.62 12.23 -4.02
N GLN A 518 -37.90 12.62 -4.13
CA GLN A 518 -39.00 11.66 -4.29
C GLN A 518 -38.86 10.86 -5.58
N GLN A 519 -38.69 11.53 -6.73
CA GLN A 519 -38.52 10.85 -8.02
C GLN A 519 -37.26 9.98 -8.06
N ILE A 520 -36.13 10.48 -7.53
CA ILE A 520 -34.88 9.74 -7.45
C ILE A 520 -35.03 8.50 -6.59
N ASN A 521 -35.64 8.61 -5.40
CA ASN A 521 -35.86 7.46 -4.52
C ASN A 521 -36.76 6.42 -5.19
N GLU A 522 -37.82 6.83 -5.89
CA GLU A 522 -38.65 5.91 -6.66
C GLU A 522 -37.86 5.15 -7.74
N LEU A 523 -37.02 5.86 -8.52
CA LEU A 523 -36.18 5.27 -9.56
C LEU A 523 -35.12 4.33 -8.98
N TYR A 524 -34.38 4.77 -7.97
CA TYR A 524 -33.29 4.00 -7.39
C TYR A 524 -33.85 2.77 -6.65
N ASN A 525 -34.97 2.90 -5.94
CA ASN A 525 -35.61 1.75 -5.28
C ASN A 525 -36.15 0.75 -6.30
N LYS A 526 -36.69 1.19 -7.45
CA LYS A 526 -37.13 0.29 -8.53
C LYS A 526 -35.98 -0.58 -9.05
N VAL A 527 -34.76 -0.05 -9.10
CA VAL A 527 -33.58 -0.74 -9.67
C VAL A 527 -32.81 -1.54 -8.61
N LEU A 528 -32.60 -0.95 -7.43
CA LEU A 528 -31.67 -1.46 -6.42
C LEU A 528 -32.37 -2.24 -5.31
N SER A 529 -33.67 -2.05 -5.10
CA SER A 529 -34.37 -2.79 -4.04
C SER A 529 -34.86 -4.14 -4.53
N VAL A 530 -34.65 -5.17 -3.71
CA VAL A 530 -35.22 -6.49 -3.88
C VAL A 530 -36.40 -6.62 -2.92
N SER A 531 -37.62 -6.70 -3.46
CA SER A 531 -38.83 -6.80 -2.66
C SER A 531 -39.12 -8.25 -2.29
N VAL A 532 -39.10 -8.56 -1.00
CA VAL A 532 -39.39 -9.89 -0.45
C VAL A 532 -40.38 -9.75 0.70
N ASN A 533 -41.52 -10.45 0.62
CA ASN A 533 -42.59 -10.39 1.62
C ASN A 533 -43.02 -8.95 1.96
N SER A 534 -43.19 -8.11 0.93
CA SER A 534 -43.54 -6.69 1.05
C SER A 534 -42.53 -5.83 1.83
N LYS A 535 -41.28 -6.29 1.97
CA LYS A 535 -40.16 -5.53 2.50
C LYS A 535 -39.09 -5.38 1.42
N ASN A 536 -38.51 -4.19 1.35
CA ASN A 536 -37.45 -3.89 0.41
C ASN A 536 -36.09 -4.12 1.06
N PHE A 537 -35.20 -4.80 0.36
CA PHE A 537 -33.83 -5.08 0.78
C PHE A 537 -32.83 -4.54 -0.25
N TYR A 538 -31.66 -4.11 0.21
CA TYR A 538 -30.59 -3.63 -0.65
C TYR A 538 -29.39 -4.57 -0.53
N SER A 539 -28.80 -4.92 -1.67
CA SER A 539 -27.61 -5.77 -1.70
C SER A 539 -26.36 -4.95 -1.46
N ILE A 540 -25.35 -5.57 -0.83
CA ILE A 540 -24.02 -4.98 -0.68
C ILE A 540 -23.26 -4.96 -2.02
N VAL A 541 -23.66 -5.80 -2.98
CA VAL A 541 -23.03 -5.93 -4.29
C VAL A 541 -24.05 -6.44 -5.30
N TYR A 542 -24.07 -5.83 -6.48
CA TYR A 542 -24.95 -6.23 -7.58
C TYR A 542 -24.13 -6.64 -8.81
N SER A 543 -24.64 -7.58 -9.58
CA SER A 543 -24.14 -7.82 -10.94
C SER A 543 -24.73 -6.80 -11.90
N ILE A 544 -23.95 -6.33 -12.88
CA ILE A 544 -24.41 -5.31 -13.82
C ILE A 544 -24.79 -5.96 -15.16
N ASP A 545 -25.99 -5.68 -15.65
CA ASP A 545 -26.45 -6.16 -16.95
C ASP A 545 -25.59 -5.58 -18.10
N GLY A 546 -25.19 -6.44 -19.03
CA GLY A 546 -24.35 -6.09 -20.17
C GLY A 546 -22.88 -5.76 -19.85
N MET A 547 -22.42 -5.90 -18.61
CA MET A 547 -21.02 -5.65 -18.23
C MET A 547 -20.40 -6.86 -17.53
N ASP A 548 -19.63 -7.66 -18.27
CA ASP A 548 -18.96 -8.83 -17.71
C ASP A 548 -17.95 -8.42 -16.62
N LYS A 549 -17.89 -9.24 -15.55
CA LYS A 549 -17.04 -9.05 -14.35
C LYS A 549 -17.11 -7.68 -13.69
N ALA A 550 -18.13 -6.87 -13.99
CA ALA A 550 -18.38 -5.61 -13.33
C ALA A 550 -19.39 -5.78 -12.20
N LYS A 551 -19.12 -5.13 -11.07
CA LYS A 551 -20.00 -5.13 -9.90
C LYS A 551 -20.43 -3.70 -9.57
N LEU A 552 -21.67 -3.51 -9.16
CA LEU A 552 -22.13 -2.25 -8.58
C LEU A 552 -22.11 -2.38 -7.06
N ILE A 553 -21.40 -1.49 -6.40
CA ILE A 553 -21.19 -1.49 -4.95
C ILE A 553 -21.77 -0.19 -4.37
N PRO A 554 -22.82 -0.24 -3.54
CA PRO A 554 -23.25 0.93 -2.78
C PRO A 554 -22.18 1.28 -1.73
N THR A 555 -21.62 2.49 -1.82
CA THR A 555 -20.59 2.98 -0.90
C THR A 555 -21.05 4.25 -0.20
N SER A 556 -20.28 4.70 0.78
CA SER A 556 -20.52 6.00 1.43
C SER A 556 -20.37 7.21 0.52
N LYS A 557 -19.72 7.08 -0.65
CA LYS A 557 -19.53 8.17 -1.63
C LYS A 557 -20.58 8.17 -2.73
N GLY A 558 -21.09 7.00 -3.11
CA GLY A 558 -22.03 6.82 -4.21
C GLY A 558 -22.17 5.35 -4.60
N LEU A 559 -22.71 5.08 -5.78
CA LEU A 559 -22.76 3.74 -6.36
C LEU A 559 -21.50 3.53 -7.21
N THR A 560 -20.62 2.64 -6.80
CA THR A 560 -19.34 2.43 -7.50
C THR A 560 -19.44 1.23 -8.42
N ILE A 561 -19.17 1.43 -9.70
CA ILE A 561 -18.90 0.35 -10.64
C ILE A 561 -17.46 -0.09 -10.41
N PHE A 562 -17.29 -1.33 -10.00
CA PHE A 562 -16.02 -1.95 -9.66
C PHE A 562 -15.73 -3.07 -10.65
N LYS A 563 -14.61 -2.95 -11.38
CA LYS A 563 -14.05 -4.00 -12.23
C LYS A 563 -12.68 -4.39 -11.67
N PHE A 564 -12.41 -5.68 -11.63
CA PHE A 564 -11.13 -6.22 -11.19
C PHE A 564 -10.74 -7.42 -12.06
N ASP A 565 -9.45 -7.53 -12.35
CA ASP A 565 -8.86 -8.69 -13.01
C ASP A 565 -7.66 -9.17 -12.20
N GLU A 566 -7.58 -10.49 -11.99
CA GLU A 566 -6.48 -11.12 -11.25
C GLU A 566 -5.16 -11.04 -12.05
N VAL A 567 -4.07 -10.69 -11.36
CA VAL A 567 -2.72 -10.79 -11.90
C VAL A 567 -2.22 -12.20 -11.65
N THR A 568 -2.44 -13.07 -12.63
CA THR A 568 -2.32 -14.53 -12.50
C THR A 568 -0.89 -15.06 -12.50
N ASP A 569 0.05 -14.34 -13.11
CA ASP A 569 1.40 -14.84 -13.35
C ASP A 569 2.43 -13.71 -13.51
N TYR A 570 3.70 -14.10 -13.48
CA TYR A 570 4.86 -13.23 -13.68
C TYR A 570 4.79 -12.44 -14.98
N ASP A 571 4.40 -13.07 -16.09
CA ASP A 571 4.39 -12.42 -17.40
C ASP A 571 3.32 -11.32 -17.47
N HIS A 572 2.16 -11.55 -16.86
CA HIS A 572 1.13 -10.55 -16.70
C HIS A 572 1.64 -9.38 -15.85
N LEU A 573 2.20 -9.64 -14.66
CA LEU A 573 2.77 -8.59 -13.80
C LEU A 573 3.84 -7.78 -14.52
N MET A 574 4.79 -8.45 -15.18
CA MET A 574 5.91 -7.80 -15.84
C MET A 574 5.46 -6.93 -17.02
N LYS A 575 4.35 -7.26 -17.69
CA LYS A 575 3.72 -6.35 -18.67
C LYS A 575 3.27 -5.04 -18.04
N LEU A 576 2.64 -5.09 -16.86
CA LEU A 576 2.19 -3.90 -16.13
C LEU A 576 3.37 -3.05 -15.67
N VAL A 577 4.39 -3.69 -15.11
CA VAL A 577 5.64 -3.05 -14.63
C VAL A 577 6.38 -2.36 -15.77
N LYS A 578 6.56 -3.05 -16.89
CA LYS A 578 7.19 -2.47 -18.08
C LYS A 578 6.39 -1.29 -18.62
N TYR A 579 5.06 -1.33 -18.58
CA TYR A 579 4.25 -0.19 -18.98
C TYR A 579 4.53 1.02 -18.08
N ASP A 580 4.46 0.85 -16.76
CA ASP A 580 4.67 1.95 -15.80
C ASP A 580 6.08 2.53 -15.91
N LEU A 581 7.11 1.68 -16.01
CA LEU A 581 8.49 2.14 -16.14
C LEU A 581 8.71 2.92 -17.45
N ASN A 582 8.10 2.48 -18.55
CA ASN A 582 8.11 3.23 -19.80
C ASN A 582 7.34 4.56 -19.67
N ALA A 583 6.20 4.57 -18.96
CA ALA A 583 5.44 5.79 -18.71
C ALA A 583 6.27 6.81 -17.91
N VAL A 584 6.89 6.38 -16.81
CA VAL A 584 7.78 7.21 -15.98
C VAL A 584 8.95 7.74 -16.80
N ALA A 585 9.61 6.90 -17.61
CA ALA A 585 10.70 7.35 -18.47
C ALA A 585 10.27 8.49 -19.40
N ASN A 586 9.04 8.44 -19.93
CA ASN A 586 8.48 9.42 -20.86
C ASN A 586 7.71 10.56 -20.15
N ASP A 587 7.93 10.79 -18.84
CA ASP A 587 7.23 11.79 -18.02
C ASP A 587 5.68 11.68 -18.10
N LYS A 588 5.17 10.43 -18.18
CA LYS A 588 3.72 10.09 -18.21
C LYS A 588 3.30 9.39 -16.91
N THR A 589 2.00 9.39 -16.65
CA THR A 589 1.40 8.74 -15.47
C THR A 589 1.61 7.21 -15.50
N PRO A 590 2.20 6.60 -14.46
CA PRO A 590 2.26 5.15 -14.29
C PRO A 590 0.92 4.63 -13.75
N TYR A 591 0.00 4.31 -14.66
CA TYR A 591 -1.39 4.05 -14.28
C TYR A 591 -1.60 2.80 -13.41
N PHE A 592 -0.74 1.79 -13.55
CA PHE A 592 -0.87 0.55 -12.78
C PHE A 592 -0.24 0.67 -11.39
N ASN A 593 0.65 1.63 -11.16
CA ASN A 593 1.37 1.81 -9.90
C ASN A 593 2.00 0.50 -9.36
N SER A 594 2.50 -0.33 -10.27
CA SER A 594 2.87 -1.73 -10.05
C SER A 594 4.05 -1.93 -9.09
N LEU A 595 4.98 -0.97 -9.01
CA LEU A 595 6.14 -1.05 -8.12
C LEU A 595 5.78 -0.95 -6.63
N ASN A 596 4.63 -0.37 -6.29
CA ASN A 596 4.20 -0.23 -4.90
C ASN A 596 3.87 -1.57 -4.23
N ILE A 597 3.53 -2.60 -4.99
CA ILE A 597 3.25 -3.93 -4.43
C ILE A 597 4.51 -4.59 -3.89
N ILE A 598 5.63 -4.36 -4.55
CA ILE A 598 6.85 -5.12 -4.27
C ILE A 598 7.68 -4.44 -3.19
N ASN A 599 7.75 -3.11 -3.18
CA ASN A 599 8.58 -2.38 -2.22
C ASN A 599 8.16 -2.59 -0.76
N GLY A 600 6.87 -2.83 -0.47
CA GLY A 600 6.39 -3.01 0.90
C GLY A 600 6.84 -4.31 1.55
N ASP A 601 6.96 -5.39 0.77
CA ASP A 601 7.25 -6.73 1.29
C ASP A 601 8.76 -7.02 1.33
N LEU A 602 9.56 -6.39 0.48
CA LEU A 602 11.00 -6.65 0.37
C LEU A 602 11.85 -6.08 1.51
N GLU A 603 11.36 -5.03 2.18
CA GLU A 603 12.04 -4.45 3.36
C GLU A 603 11.64 -5.16 4.66
N ASN A 604 10.78 -6.19 4.60
CA ASN A 604 10.41 -6.96 5.78
C ASN A 604 11.62 -7.74 6.30
N LYS A 605 12.00 -7.46 7.54
CA LYS A 605 13.11 -8.09 8.26
C LYS A 605 13.10 -9.62 8.19
N ASN A 606 11.94 -10.25 8.38
CA ASN A 606 11.84 -11.72 8.41
C ASN A 606 12.02 -12.30 6.99
N VAL A 607 11.56 -11.60 5.96
CA VAL A 607 11.78 -11.98 4.56
C VAL A 607 13.27 -11.86 4.20
N VAL A 608 13.91 -10.74 4.59
CA VAL A 608 15.35 -10.53 4.43
C VAL A 608 16.13 -11.65 5.11
N LEU A 609 15.80 -11.95 6.37
CA LEU A 609 16.47 -12.99 7.13
C LEU A 609 16.32 -14.37 6.47
N ASN A 610 15.12 -14.71 5.97
CA ASN A 610 14.91 -15.98 5.27
C ASN A 610 15.84 -16.11 4.06
N LYS A 611 15.90 -15.08 3.21
CA LYS A 611 16.78 -15.06 2.04
C LYS A 611 18.26 -15.11 2.40
N MET A 612 18.66 -14.48 3.51
CA MET A 612 20.04 -14.58 3.99
C MET A 612 20.37 -15.98 4.48
N LEU A 613 19.42 -16.64 5.15
CA LEU A 613 19.53 -18.04 5.57
C LEU A 613 19.41 -19.05 4.40
N GLU A 614 19.19 -18.61 3.18
CA GLU A 614 19.36 -19.44 1.97
C GLU A 614 20.80 -19.31 1.39
N ASP A 615 21.47 -18.17 1.59
CA ASP A 615 22.82 -17.89 1.08
C ASP A 615 23.90 -18.71 1.83
N ASN A 616 24.51 -19.66 1.13
CA ASN A 616 25.57 -20.51 1.67
C ASN A 616 26.79 -19.71 2.17
N ASN A 617 27.15 -18.61 1.50
CA ASN A 617 28.27 -17.78 1.94
C ASN A 617 27.97 -17.07 3.26
N PHE A 618 26.71 -16.72 3.50
CA PHE A 618 26.28 -16.15 4.77
C PHE A 618 26.26 -17.21 5.88
N LYS A 619 25.78 -18.42 5.59
CA LYS A 619 25.86 -19.55 6.54
C LYS A 619 27.30 -19.84 6.95
N GLU A 620 28.22 -19.84 6.00
CA GLU A 620 29.64 -20.01 6.27
C GLU A 620 30.22 -18.86 7.09
N TYR A 621 29.84 -17.61 6.78
CA TYR A 621 30.21 -16.43 7.57
C TYR A 621 29.79 -16.59 9.05
N LEU A 622 28.54 -16.96 9.31
CA LEU A 622 28.02 -17.19 10.67
C LEU A 622 28.80 -18.28 11.43
N LYS A 623 29.22 -19.33 10.73
CA LYS A 623 29.99 -20.45 11.30
C LYS A 623 31.47 -20.13 11.50
N SER A 624 32.01 -19.14 10.79
CA SER A 624 33.44 -18.86 10.78
C SER A 624 33.90 -18.00 11.97
N ASP A 625 33.11 -17.01 12.39
CA ASP A 625 33.52 -16.05 13.42
C ASP A 625 32.96 -16.40 14.81
N LYS A 626 33.87 -16.75 15.72
CA LYS A 626 33.59 -17.10 17.13
C LYS A 626 33.02 -15.95 17.95
N ARG A 627 33.11 -14.71 17.49
CA ARG A 627 32.65 -13.51 18.21
C ARG A 627 31.15 -13.23 18.00
N LEU A 628 30.49 -13.97 17.12
CA LEU A 628 29.13 -13.66 16.69
C LEU A 628 28.03 -14.36 17.51
N SER A 629 28.30 -15.38 18.35
CA SER A 629 27.29 -15.98 19.24
C SER A 629 27.26 -15.38 20.65
N SER A 630 26.13 -15.54 21.35
CA SER A 630 25.90 -14.98 22.69
C SER A 630 26.84 -15.55 23.76
N ASN A 631 27.53 -16.65 23.44
CA ASN A 631 28.42 -17.38 24.34
C ASN A 631 29.89 -17.40 23.85
N ASN A 632 30.29 -16.53 22.91
CA ASN A 632 31.61 -16.58 22.25
C ASN A 632 31.89 -17.95 21.59
N SER A 633 30.84 -18.64 21.12
CA SER A 633 30.91 -19.83 20.28
C SER A 633 30.61 -19.47 18.82
N GLN A 634 30.94 -20.33 17.87
CA GLN A 634 30.43 -20.19 16.50
C GLN A 634 28.93 -20.53 16.49
N PHE A 635 28.16 -19.96 15.56
CA PHE A 635 26.82 -20.45 15.29
C PHE A 635 26.90 -21.89 14.77
N THR A 636 26.08 -22.77 15.33
CA THR A 636 25.99 -24.17 14.91
C THR A 636 24.95 -24.35 13.81
N ASP A 637 24.98 -25.49 13.12
CA ASP A 637 23.90 -25.87 12.20
C ASP A 637 22.53 -25.92 12.88
N GLU A 638 22.50 -26.31 14.15
CA GLU A 638 21.28 -26.35 14.96
C GLU A 638 20.75 -24.94 15.25
N ASP A 639 21.62 -23.96 15.53
CA ASP A 639 21.22 -22.56 15.72
C ASP A 639 20.61 -21.98 14.44
N ILE A 640 21.22 -22.27 13.29
CA ILE A 640 20.72 -21.83 11.97
C ILE A 640 19.36 -22.47 11.69
N LYS A 641 19.21 -23.78 11.90
CA LYS A 641 17.96 -24.50 11.68
C LYS A 641 16.84 -23.99 12.59
N ASN A 642 17.11 -23.79 13.88
CA ASN A 642 16.12 -23.25 14.82
C ASN A 642 15.73 -21.82 14.47
N THR A 643 16.66 -21.04 13.92
CA THR A 643 16.37 -19.69 13.43
C THR A 643 15.48 -19.71 12.20
N ILE A 644 15.70 -20.62 11.24
CA ILE A 644 14.80 -20.80 10.09
C ILE A 644 13.38 -21.09 10.58
N VAL A 645 13.22 -22.09 11.45
CA VAL A 645 11.90 -22.46 12.01
C VAL A 645 11.27 -21.29 12.77
N SER A 646 12.04 -20.57 13.59
CA SER A 646 11.55 -19.40 14.33
C SER A 646 11.10 -18.28 13.40
N ASN A 647 11.88 -18.00 12.35
CA ASN A 647 11.58 -16.97 11.37
C ASN A 647 10.32 -17.31 10.57
N ASP A 648 10.15 -18.57 10.18
CA ASP A 648 8.94 -19.05 9.51
C ASP A 648 7.69 -18.89 10.39
N ILE A 649 7.82 -19.19 11.70
CA ILE A 649 6.75 -18.96 12.68
C ILE A 649 6.41 -17.46 12.77
N LEU A 650 7.40 -16.56 12.74
CA LEU A 650 7.16 -15.12 12.76
C LEU A 650 6.47 -14.64 11.48
N ILE A 651 6.92 -15.08 10.30
CA ILE A 651 6.29 -14.74 9.02
C ILE A 651 4.84 -15.20 9.00
N ASN A 652 4.58 -16.45 9.39
CA ASN A 652 3.23 -17.01 9.42
C ASN A 652 2.38 -16.34 10.50
N GLY A 653 2.97 -16.01 11.65
CA GLY A 653 2.32 -15.27 12.73
C GLY A 653 1.89 -13.87 12.31
N ASP A 654 2.73 -13.14 11.58
CA ASP A 654 2.42 -11.82 11.03
C ASP A 654 1.26 -11.90 10.03
N LYS A 655 1.32 -12.85 9.07
CA LYS A 655 0.22 -13.10 8.12
C LYS A 655 -1.08 -13.45 8.84
N GLN A 656 -1.01 -14.31 9.87
CA GLN A 656 -2.16 -14.72 10.66
C GLN A 656 -2.77 -13.56 11.45
N ALA A 657 -1.93 -12.68 12.00
CA ALA A 657 -2.39 -11.45 12.65
C ALA A 657 -3.13 -10.54 11.67
N GLU A 658 -2.70 -10.48 10.41
CA GLU A 658 -3.43 -9.78 9.36
C GLU A 658 -4.79 -10.41 9.03
N VAL A 659 -4.87 -11.74 8.92
CA VAL A 659 -6.14 -12.48 8.76
C VAL A 659 -7.11 -12.12 9.89
N ILE A 660 -6.64 -12.19 11.15
CA ILE A 660 -7.46 -11.89 12.34
C ILE A 660 -7.94 -10.43 12.31
N ASN A 661 -7.07 -9.49 11.93
CA ASN A 661 -7.43 -8.08 11.85
C ASN A 661 -8.51 -7.83 10.78
N ILE A 662 -8.37 -8.42 9.59
CA ILE A 662 -9.41 -8.37 8.55
C ILE A 662 -10.71 -8.96 9.07
N TYR A 663 -10.65 -10.13 9.69
CA TYR A 663 -11.82 -10.80 10.24
C TYR A 663 -12.58 -9.90 11.22
N SER A 664 -11.85 -9.25 12.14
CA SER A 664 -12.44 -8.28 13.07
C SER A 664 -13.13 -7.14 12.33
N LYS A 665 -12.49 -6.59 11.30
CA LYS A 665 -13.07 -5.50 10.49
C LYS A 665 -14.31 -5.93 9.72
N VAL A 666 -14.32 -7.14 9.16
CA VAL A 666 -15.50 -7.69 8.48
C VAL A 666 -16.64 -7.88 9.47
N ASN A 667 -16.36 -8.40 10.66
CA ASN A 667 -17.37 -8.55 11.71
C ASN A 667 -17.96 -7.19 12.12
N ASP A 668 -17.13 -6.17 12.34
CA ASP A 668 -17.60 -4.84 12.70
C ASP A 668 -18.41 -4.20 11.57
N TRP A 669 -17.97 -4.36 10.31
CA TRP A 669 -18.73 -3.94 9.13
C TRP A 669 -20.08 -4.65 9.01
N ILE A 670 -20.15 -5.96 9.27
CA ILE A 670 -21.41 -6.72 9.30
C ILE A 670 -22.35 -6.20 10.39
N LYS A 671 -21.83 -5.94 11.60
CA LYS A 671 -22.64 -5.35 12.69
C LYS A 671 -23.19 -3.99 12.29
N GLU A 672 -22.38 -3.15 11.64
CA GLU A 672 -22.84 -1.86 11.11
C GLU A 672 -23.96 -2.04 10.07
N LEU A 673 -23.82 -2.99 9.16
CA LEU A 673 -24.84 -3.31 8.16
C LEU A 673 -26.15 -3.79 8.79
N VAL A 674 -26.07 -4.69 9.77
CA VAL A 674 -27.23 -5.16 10.54
C VAL A 674 -27.92 -3.99 11.26
N ASN A 675 -27.15 -3.07 11.83
CA ASN A 675 -27.69 -1.86 12.48
C ASN A 675 -28.32 -0.88 11.48
N LYS A 676 -27.84 -0.83 10.23
CA LYS A 676 -28.42 0.00 9.15
C LYS A 676 -29.76 -0.55 8.63
N GLY A 677 -30.04 -1.84 8.80
CA GLY A 677 -31.35 -2.44 8.56
C GLY A 677 -31.41 -3.40 7.37
N SER A 678 -32.32 -3.14 6.41
CA SER A 678 -32.73 -4.11 5.37
C SER A 678 -31.64 -4.43 4.33
N VAL A 679 -30.70 -5.30 4.70
CA VAL A 679 -29.67 -5.85 3.81
C VAL A 679 -30.14 -7.17 3.20
N TYR A 680 -30.01 -7.31 1.89
CA TYR A 680 -30.44 -8.52 1.17
C TYR A 680 -29.60 -9.73 1.59
N ASN A 681 -28.28 -9.57 1.57
CA ASN A 681 -27.28 -10.63 1.78
C ASN A 681 -27.15 -11.09 3.25
N ILE A 682 -27.85 -10.44 4.21
CA ILE A 682 -27.69 -10.69 5.64
C ILE A 682 -29.04 -10.85 6.31
N SER A 683 -29.23 -11.92 7.07
CA SER A 683 -30.45 -12.23 7.84
C SER A 683 -30.17 -12.29 9.33
N LEU A 684 -31.09 -11.74 10.13
CA LEU A 684 -31.03 -11.83 11.59
C LEU A 684 -32.08 -12.84 12.08
N VAL A 685 -31.64 -13.96 12.64
CA VAL A 685 -32.52 -15.01 13.17
C VAL A 685 -32.17 -15.25 14.64
N ASN A 686 -33.14 -14.99 15.54
CA ASN A 686 -32.97 -15.11 16.99
C ASN A 686 -31.76 -14.32 17.54
N GLY A 687 -31.52 -13.12 17.02
CA GLY A 687 -30.41 -12.25 17.42
C GLY A 687 -29.03 -12.68 16.91
N LYS A 688 -28.95 -13.72 16.08
CA LYS A 688 -27.72 -14.15 15.40
C LYS A 688 -27.73 -13.72 13.94
N VAL A 689 -26.55 -13.37 13.44
CA VAL A 689 -26.35 -12.96 12.04
C VAL A 689 -26.14 -14.20 11.17
N TYR A 690 -26.71 -14.17 9.97
CA TYR A 690 -26.56 -15.20 8.95
C TYR A 690 -26.30 -14.53 7.60
N ILE A 691 -25.48 -15.14 6.76
CA ILE A 691 -25.43 -14.82 5.34
C ILE A 691 -26.60 -15.48 4.65
N ASP A 692 -27.26 -14.71 3.80
CA ASP A 692 -28.44 -15.10 3.09
C ASP A 692 -28.23 -14.99 1.58
N TYR A 693 -28.13 -16.14 0.92
CA TYR A 693 -28.04 -16.25 -0.53
C TYR A 693 -29.37 -15.97 -1.22
N ASP A 694 -30.49 -16.21 -0.53
CA ASP A 694 -31.82 -16.06 -1.08
C ASP A 694 -32.83 -15.78 0.03
N LYS A 695 -33.14 -14.49 0.16
CA LYS A 695 -34.12 -13.96 1.09
C LYS A 695 -35.53 -14.54 0.89
N THR A 696 -35.83 -15.09 -0.29
CA THR A 696 -37.15 -15.65 -0.63
C THR A 696 -37.35 -17.07 -0.09
N SER A 697 -36.27 -17.82 0.11
CA SER A 697 -36.31 -19.22 0.59
C SER A 697 -36.81 -19.38 2.04
N GLY A 698 -36.78 -18.29 2.83
CA GLY A 698 -37.22 -18.27 4.22
C GLY A 698 -36.32 -19.05 5.19
N LYS A 699 -35.18 -19.58 4.73
CA LYS A 699 -34.19 -20.28 5.56
C LYS A 699 -32.85 -19.55 5.49
N PRO A 700 -32.28 -19.08 6.62
CA PRO A 700 -30.92 -18.56 6.62
C PRO A 700 -29.94 -19.67 6.20
N ASN A 701 -28.91 -19.29 5.44
CA ASN A 701 -28.08 -20.27 4.75
C ASN A 701 -26.79 -20.58 5.51
N LEU A 702 -25.99 -19.55 5.80
CA LEU A 702 -24.77 -19.71 6.61
C LEU A 702 -24.91 -18.92 7.90
N SER A 703 -24.64 -19.56 9.04
CA SER A 703 -24.44 -18.86 10.30
C SER A 703 -23.22 -17.94 10.26
N GLU A 704 -23.18 -16.94 11.13
CA GLU A 704 -21.99 -16.09 11.33
C GLU A 704 -20.72 -16.92 11.56
N LYS A 705 -20.84 -18.08 12.23
CA LYS A 705 -19.72 -19.01 12.43
C LYS A 705 -19.25 -19.63 11.12
N GLU A 706 -20.16 -20.18 10.32
CA GLU A 706 -19.83 -20.82 9.04
C GLU A 706 -19.32 -19.80 8.02
N PHE A 707 -19.91 -18.61 7.97
CA PHE A 707 -19.37 -17.48 7.21
C PHE A 707 -17.96 -17.15 7.68
N GLY A 708 -17.75 -17.09 8.99
CA GLY A 708 -16.44 -16.82 9.55
C GLY A 708 -15.39 -17.87 9.16
N GLU A 709 -15.76 -19.15 9.16
CA GLU A 709 -14.91 -20.26 8.72
C GLU A 709 -14.58 -20.15 7.22
N ILE A 710 -15.56 -19.87 6.37
CA ILE A 710 -15.36 -19.70 4.92
C ILE A 710 -14.45 -18.50 4.64
N LEU A 711 -14.74 -17.36 5.26
CA LEU A 711 -13.95 -16.16 5.12
C LEU A 711 -12.51 -16.41 5.59
N TYR A 712 -12.33 -17.07 6.72
CA TYR A 712 -11.01 -17.43 7.23
C TYR A 712 -10.23 -18.30 6.23
N HIS A 713 -10.84 -19.36 5.68
CA HIS A 713 -10.21 -20.21 4.68
C HIS A 713 -9.86 -19.45 3.39
N GLN A 714 -10.74 -18.57 2.92
CA GLN A 714 -10.46 -17.75 1.75
C GLN A 714 -9.35 -16.74 2.00
N LEU A 715 -9.32 -16.10 3.17
CA LEU A 715 -8.24 -15.20 3.55
C LEU A 715 -6.91 -15.94 3.61
N ASN A 716 -6.87 -17.14 4.20
CA ASN A 716 -5.65 -17.96 4.21
C ASN A 716 -5.18 -18.31 2.80
N ASN A 717 -6.10 -18.60 1.87
CA ASN A 717 -5.76 -18.82 0.47
C ASN A 717 -5.27 -17.54 -0.22
N TYR A 718 -5.90 -16.40 0.04
CA TYR A 718 -5.56 -15.11 -0.57
C TYR A 718 -4.24 -14.55 -0.05
N LEU A 719 -3.86 -14.89 1.19
CA LEU A 719 -2.62 -14.48 1.84
C LEU A 719 -1.53 -15.57 1.83
N ASN A 720 -1.80 -16.70 1.17
CA ASN A 720 -0.91 -17.86 1.10
C ASN A 720 -0.34 -18.25 2.49
N VAL A 721 -1.23 -18.47 3.47
CA VAL A 721 -0.87 -18.87 4.86
C VAL A 721 -0.68 -20.39 4.96
N ASP A 722 -1.51 -21.19 4.29
CA ASP A 722 -1.63 -22.65 4.52
C ASP A 722 -0.83 -23.53 3.54
N LYS A 723 0.01 -22.97 2.66
CA LYS A 723 0.77 -23.77 1.68
C LYS A 723 1.98 -24.54 2.24
N GLY A 724 2.26 -24.40 3.54
CA GLY A 724 3.43 -25.01 4.19
C GLY A 724 3.31 -26.48 4.59
N GLU A 725 2.16 -27.13 4.44
CA GLU A 725 1.97 -28.52 4.90
C GLU A 725 1.92 -29.59 3.80
N ASN A 726 2.05 -29.22 2.51
CA ASN A 726 1.92 -30.17 1.39
C ASN A 726 3.10 -30.19 0.39
N GLU A 727 4.32 -29.83 0.82
CA GLU A 727 5.56 -30.13 0.06
C GLU A 727 6.52 -31.01 0.86
#